data_AF-A0A1B0FI47-F1
#
_entry.id   AF-A0A1B0FI47-F1
#
_cell.length_a   1.000
_cell.length_b   1.000
_cell.length_c   1.000
_cell.angle_alpha   90.00
_cell.angle_beta   90.00
_cell.angle_gamma   90.00
#
_symmetry.space_group_name_H-M   'P 1'
#
loop_
_entity.id
_entity.type
_entity.pdbx_description
1 polymer ?
#
loop_
_entity_poly.entity_id
_entity_poly.type
_entity_poly.pdbx_seq_one_letter_code
_entity_poly.pdbx_strand_id
1 'polypeptide(L)'
;MAYPASVQISSTSSPVVSLLGKAVTAKSSLNATTSLLLSMHQRFAMENNSIQKQPSSVPSSTVQERSRALKRVFLSNRTIVCNDGTLAGFYLRKNANSKKWIVFLEGGWHCYDMKTCRSRWTRLRHLMTSSQWPETRDVGGILSPLPEENSYWHSANHVLVPYCSSDSWSGTKAEPDSPELNFRFMGALILRQVVSDLIPLGLGRAKGAELLLVGSSAGGLGVMLNLDRITHYLQHERQLQVTVRGVSDSGWFLDREPYTPSAVASSEAVRQGWSMWQGSLPESCAQLHKSEPWRCYFGYRLYPTLKAPLFVFQWLFDEAQMRADNVASPVTPHQWNYIHAMGGALRSSLDNVSAVFAPSCIGHAVLSKREWLTIKIDEISLPTALRCWEHATRPRRKSYGKLKRSTEATTYGNHKRHDKQKSRKQNGEKRRLDKSELENNNHLRHKQQKRHEERRKRRKNNMAFIHENNLTSGISSSDNNSTNAQNRKNKNRRRNDFEKQRGERHIQQKKRRRRRKEQQKQQRLSSLRTDFSTDSIHLEKRRNLLSKINKRTGVPRVPEKCSLRLMERCSWPQCNHSCPSLTNPATGEEMRFLELLSSFGLDIEAVATALGVDMQTLNNMDRTELVNLLTQQESNLELNWPPDCYTRPEWIGFYGDNPAISFTQPLLRIENVSNTTFKMPIKQKLGKLRFPGGWNRNDFNILATEYSKGKCLNYYVASFNGNELLAVECLKIYPNWLTKLPNIRKLPLKDLFIPGTHASGAYITDYIKTKSFFIKDYAASQYFDVWSQLVFGIRYLDLSIGWVALHNFIMTLINEQLIDQMEHFSYKTQDNTDLKNADHFWIVNENMFINQLRYILKDIRRFVNISGEVVIIDFSSFPVGFYKHPERHSELLNMLKNELGSLAYQRNTSMVKACFELTVEQIKKSQKSLIILYPLEELSQSEAESSILCPPWKRFSTDVMNNSQTLDYMRLLFSKKRSSPVQDEGWIFNAIKSLEKSLNSEKLLTSKERASRINPKVANWLKGPWGSTANVVAMDYFSNTNLIDMAIYSNLQKAFMRTNRNLLNFEIINK
;
A
#
# COMPACT_ATOMS: atom_id res chain seq x y z
N MET A 1 26.19 -51.73 13.88
CA MET A 1 27.21 -52.76 13.58
C MET A 1 28.55 -52.06 13.42
N ALA A 2 29.67 -52.74 13.74
CA ALA A 2 31.07 -52.34 13.53
C ALA A 2 31.62 -51.05 14.22
N TYR A 3 32.43 -51.28 15.26
CA TYR A 3 33.55 -50.44 15.79
C TYR A 3 34.89 -50.90 15.12
N PRO A 4 36.15 -50.52 15.50
CA PRO A 4 36.70 -49.59 16.54
C PRO A 4 37.42 -48.35 15.91
N ALA A 5 38.42 -47.60 16.44
CA ALA A 5 39.27 -47.52 17.66
C ALA A 5 39.66 -46.02 17.89
N SER A 6 40.16 -45.45 19.02
CA SER A 6 40.76 -45.83 20.32
C SER A 6 42.31 -45.96 20.41
N VAL A 7 42.87 -45.63 21.60
CA VAL A 7 44.32 -45.56 22.02
C VAL A 7 45.02 -44.22 21.64
N GLN A 8 45.46 -43.30 22.54
CA GLN A 8 46.38 -43.31 23.72
C GLN A 8 47.89 -43.36 23.35
N ILE A 9 48.89 -42.83 24.08
CA ILE A 9 48.98 -42.12 25.40
C ILE A 9 50.17 -41.09 25.41
N SER A 10 50.47 -40.44 26.55
CA SER A 10 51.62 -39.54 26.81
C SER A 10 52.99 -40.29 26.93
N SER A 11 54.18 -39.75 27.25
CA SER A 11 54.66 -38.53 27.95
C SER A 11 56.21 -38.36 27.81
N THR A 12 56.81 -37.35 28.47
CA THR A 12 58.27 -37.13 28.78
C THR A 12 59.23 -36.66 27.64
N SER A 13 60.39 -36.00 27.86
CA SER A 13 60.77 -34.94 28.85
C SER A 13 62.16 -34.27 28.58
N SER A 14 62.19 -32.95 28.29
CA SER A 14 63.31 -31.98 28.58
C SER A 14 64.72 -32.29 28.00
N PRO A 15 65.85 -31.57 28.31
CA PRO A 15 66.08 -30.28 29.02
C PRO A 15 67.10 -29.28 28.35
N VAL A 16 67.35 -28.12 29.02
CA VAL A 16 68.43 -27.10 28.83
C VAL A 16 68.58 -26.40 27.43
N VAL A 17 69.23 -25.23 27.23
CA VAL A 17 70.14 -24.38 28.04
C VAL A 17 69.65 -22.92 28.17
N SER A 18 70.02 -22.28 29.29
CA SER A 18 69.72 -20.90 29.72
C SER A 18 70.62 -19.79 29.15
N LEU A 19 70.16 -18.53 29.24
CA LEU A 19 70.95 -17.43 29.84
C LEU A 19 70.05 -16.30 30.36
N LEU A 20 70.51 -15.55 31.37
CA LEU A 20 69.73 -14.55 32.13
C LEU A 20 70.51 -13.24 32.30
N GLY A 21 69.82 -12.11 32.25
CA GLY A 21 70.33 -10.79 32.63
C GLY A 21 69.23 -9.96 33.29
N LYS A 22 69.45 -9.47 34.51
CA LYS A 22 68.50 -8.67 35.31
C LYS A 22 69.05 -7.27 35.58
N ALA A 23 68.20 -6.24 35.56
CA ALA A 23 68.24 -5.09 36.47
C ALA A 23 66.92 -4.27 36.37
N VAL A 24 66.57 -3.52 37.41
CA VAL A 24 65.32 -2.72 37.53
C VAL A 24 65.59 -1.45 38.34
N THR A 25 65.05 -0.29 37.92
CA THR A 25 64.97 0.92 38.76
C THR A 25 63.80 1.87 38.38
N ALA A 26 63.44 2.75 39.33
CA ALA A 26 62.41 3.81 39.37
C ALA A 26 62.15 4.61 38.06
N LYS A 27 60.92 5.05 37.67
CA LYS A 27 59.76 5.76 38.32
C LYS A 27 59.82 7.31 38.21
N SER A 28 58.74 7.92 37.65
CA SER A 28 58.26 9.33 37.80
C SER A 28 59.16 10.49 37.27
N SER A 29 58.67 11.68 36.85
CA SER A 29 57.30 12.19 36.59
C SER A 29 57.26 13.60 35.93
N LEU A 30 56.16 13.90 35.21
CA LEU A 30 55.54 15.23 34.92
C LEU A 30 56.20 16.30 33.98
N ASN A 31 55.44 16.61 32.92
CA ASN A 31 54.98 17.94 32.41
C ASN A 31 55.93 19.08 31.91
N ALA A 32 55.66 19.50 30.64
CA ALA A 32 55.56 20.89 30.13
C ALA A 32 56.85 21.76 30.01
N THR A 33 57.02 22.73 29.08
CA THR A 33 56.10 23.39 28.13
C THR A 33 56.84 24.03 26.92
N THR A 34 56.20 24.03 25.73
CA THR A 34 56.25 25.04 24.62
C THR A 34 57.57 25.65 24.05
N SER A 35 57.66 25.54 22.70
CA SER A 35 57.97 26.61 21.71
C SER A 35 59.37 26.73 21.07
N LEU A 36 59.36 27.04 19.75
CA LEU A 36 60.46 27.35 18.81
C LEU A 36 61.55 26.25 18.61
N LEU A 37 62.19 26.08 17.44
CA LEU A 37 62.15 26.83 16.18
C LEU A 37 61.79 25.96 14.96
N LEU A 38 61.33 26.61 13.88
CA LEU A 38 61.41 26.07 12.51
C LEU A 38 62.80 26.36 11.92
N SER A 39 63.55 25.33 11.52
CA SER A 39 64.12 25.21 10.15
C SER A 39 65.06 24.02 10.01
N MET A 40 64.61 22.97 9.33
CA MET A 40 65.41 22.07 8.48
C MET A 40 64.56 20.87 8.05
N HIS A 41 64.43 20.66 6.74
CA HIS A 41 64.66 19.37 6.08
C HIS A 41 64.58 19.54 4.56
N GLN A 42 65.62 19.12 3.84
CA GLN A 42 65.64 19.13 2.38
C GLN A 42 65.03 17.85 1.79
N ARG A 43 64.44 18.04 0.61
CA ARG A 43 64.18 17.06 -0.47
C ARG A 43 64.93 15.72 -0.35
N PHE A 44 64.18 14.62 -0.16
CA PHE A 44 64.35 13.30 -0.79
C PHE A 44 63.07 12.49 -0.47
N ALA A 45 62.44 11.73 -1.37
CA ALA A 45 62.52 11.68 -2.83
C ALA A 45 61.11 11.43 -3.40
N MET A 46 60.82 11.84 -4.64
CA MET A 46 59.56 11.46 -5.32
C MET A 46 59.77 10.19 -6.14
N GLU A 47 59.15 9.08 -5.75
CA GLU A 47 58.89 7.98 -6.68
C GLU A 47 57.58 8.20 -7.45
N ASN A 48 57.60 7.81 -8.73
CA ASN A 48 56.60 8.22 -9.71
C ASN A 48 55.18 7.65 -9.44
N ASN A 49 54.27 8.49 -8.95
CA ASN A 49 52.84 8.31 -9.23
C ASN A 49 52.56 8.71 -10.69
N SER A 50 51.92 7.84 -11.45
CA SER A 50 51.73 7.93 -12.91
C SER A 50 50.66 8.97 -13.34
N ILE A 51 50.95 10.24 -13.10
CA ILE A 51 50.11 11.39 -13.49
C ILE A 51 50.76 12.13 -14.66
N GLN A 52 49.99 12.31 -15.75
CA GLN A 52 50.36 12.95 -17.03
C GLN A 52 51.37 12.21 -17.93
N LYS A 53 50.83 11.56 -18.97
CA LYS A 53 51.38 11.58 -20.34
C LYS A 53 50.23 11.42 -21.34
N GLN A 54 50.15 12.29 -22.35
CA GLN A 54 49.35 12.04 -23.56
C GLN A 54 50.29 11.58 -24.68
N PRO A 55 49.91 10.55 -25.46
CA PRO A 55 50.42 10.31 -26.80
C PRO A 55 49.42 10.81 -27.87
N SER A 56 49.94 11.29 -28.99
CA SER A 56 49.17 11.82 -30.12
C SER A 56 48.79 10.75 -31.16
N SER A 57 47.65 10.99 -31.84
CA SER A 57 47.32 10.55 -33.20
C SER A 57 47.64 9.10 -33.65
N VAL A 58 46.69 8.17 -33.42
CA VAL A 58 46.52 6.88 -34.11
C VAL A 58 45.00 6.68 -34.37
N PRO A 59 44.53 6.12 -35.50
CA PRO A 59 43.20 6.44 -36.05
C PRO A 59 41.97 5.82 -35.35
N SER A 60 40.80 6.33 -35.72
CA SER A 60 39.54 6.19 -34.98
C SER A 60 38.70 4.95 -35.34
N SER A 61 38.76 3.92 -34.51
CA SER A 61 37.67 2.94 -34.34
C SER A 61 37.63 2.34 -32.93
N THR A 62 38.77 1.94 -32.38
CA THR A 62 38.90 1.23 -31.08
C THR A 62 38.99 2.14 -29.85
N VAL A 63 39.13 3.46 -30.02
CA VAL A 63 39.32 4.41 -28.91
C VAL A 63 38.04 4.64 -28.09
N GLN A 64 36.86 4.42 -28.68
CA GLN A 64 35.60 4.91 -28.12
C GLN A 64 35.09 4.10 -26.91
N GLU A 65 35.45 2.81 -26.79
CA GLU A 65 35.07 1.97 -25.66
C GLU A 65 35.91 2.24 -24.40
N ARG A 66 37.24 2.40 -24.56
CA ARG A 66 38.19 2.69 -23.45
C ARG A 66 37.95 4.04 -22.73
N SER A 67 36.99 4.84 -23.20
CA SER A 67 36.56 6.10 -22.58
C SER A 67 35.39 5.98 -21.60
N ARG A 68 34.75 4.80 -21.47
CA ARG A 68 33.49 4.64 -20.72
C ARG A 68 33.63 4.13 -19.28
N ALA A 69 34.63 3.34 -18.92
CA ALA A 69 34.73 2.76 -17.57
C ALA A 69 35.18 3.76 -16.49
N LEU A 70 34.84 3.50 -15.22
CA LEU A 70 35.44 4.15 -14.05
C LEU A 70 36.85 3.58 -13.85
N LYS A 71 37.88 4.42 -13.66
CA LYS A 71 39.28 3.99 -13.52
C LYS A 71 39.76 4.01 -12.07
N ARG A 72 40.48 2.98 -11.64
CA ARG A 72 41.02 2.82 -10.28
C ARG A 72 42.02 3.93 -9.93
N VAL A 73 41.95 4.41 -8.68
CA VAL A 73 42.84 5.41 -8.07
C VAL A 73 43.05 5.00 -6.60
N PHE A 74 44.30 4.74 -6.20
CA PHE A 74 44.64 4.55 -4.79
C PHE A 74 44.69 5.89 -4.05
N LEU A 75 44.44 5.87 -2.73
CA LEU A 75 44.47 7.09 -1.92
C LEU A 75 45.86 7.74 -1.88
N SER A 76 45.90 9.06 -1.81
CA SER A 76 47.16 9.81 -1.69
C SER A 76 47.89 9.51 -0.39
N ASN A 77 47.15 9.36 0.71
CA ASN A 77 47.68 8.91 1.99
C ASN A 77 47.69 7.38 2.09
N ARG A 78 48.88 6.79 2.00
CA ARG A 78 49.09 5.33 2.03
C ARG A 78 48.86 4.68 3.39
N THR A 79 48.68 5.43 4.49
CA THR A 79 48.32 4.85 5.80
C THR A 79 46.83 4.53 5.95
N ILE A 80 45.99 4.97 4.99
CA ILE A 80 44.55 4.69 4.98
C ILE A 80 44.30 3.43 4.13
N VAL A 81 43.95 2.33 4.79
CA VAL A 81 44.01 0.98 4.23
C VAL A 81 42.70 0.19 4.41
N CYS A 82 42.54 -0.85 3.61
CA CYS A 82 41.52 -1.90 3.75
C CYS A 82 41.76 -2.76 5.00
N ASN A 83 40.83 -3.66 5.33
CA ASN A 83 40.92 -4.48 6.53
C ASN A 83 42.26 -5.22 6.67
N ASP A 84 42.79 -5.78 5.58
CA ASP A 84 44.06 -6.54 5.56
C ASP A 84 45.34 -5.69 5.43
N GLY A 85 45.23 -4.36 5.51
CA GLY A 85 46.36 -3.45 5.32
C GLY A 85 46.70 -3.12 3.85
N THR A 86 45.98 -3.66 2.87
CA THR A 86 46.17 -3.24 1.46
C THR A 86 45.65 -1.82 1.22
N LEU A 87 46.30 -1.07 0.29
CA LEU A 87 45.98 0.33 0.03
C LEU A 87 44.51 0.51 -0.39
N ALA A 88 43.76 1.35 0.32
CA ALA A 88 42.41 1.70 -0.08
C ALA A 88 42.42 2.66 -1.29
N GLY A 89 41.24 2.89 -1.87
CA GLY A 89 41.11 3.71 -3.08
C GLY A 89 39.67 3.87 -3.55
N PHE A 90 39.51 4.44 -4.73
CA PHE A 90 38.24 4.68 -5.40
C PHE A 90 38.38 4.46 -6.91
N TYR A 91 37.28 4.48 -7.64
CA TYR A 91 37.28 4.53 -9.11
C TYR A 91 36.62 5.83 -9.58
N LEU A 92 37.20 6.48 -10.59
CA LEU A 92 36.76 7.78 -11.09
C LEU A 92 36.46 7.75 -12.59
N ARG A 93 35.33 8.36 -12.98
CA ARG A 93 35.05 8.81 -14.35
C ARG A 93 34.84 10.33 -14.31
N LYS A 94 35.86 11.07 -14.73
CA LYS A 94 35.87 12.54 -14.71
C LYS A 94 35.16 13.10 -15.95
N ASN A 95 34.21 14.01 -15.75
CA ASN A 95 33.72 14.91 -16.79
C ASN A 95 34.25 16.33 -16.52
N ALA A 96 35.14 16.84 -17.37
CA ALA A 96 35.74 18.16 -17.21
C ALA A 96 34.68 19.30 -17.17
N ASN A 97 33.60 19.15 -17.93
CA ASN A 97 32.55 20.17 -18.07
C ASN A 97 31.50 20.13 -16.95
N SER A 98 31.56 19.15 -16.04
CA SER A 98 30.54 18.94 -15.00
C SER A 98 30.98 19.43 -13.63
N LYS A 99 30.12 20.25 -13.00
CA LYS A 99 30.26 20.69 -11.60
C LYS A 99 29.59 19.74 -10.59
N LYS A 100 28.88 18.71 -11.08
CA LYS A 100 28.19 17.72 -10.24
C LYS A 100 29.08 16.51 -10.00
N TRP A 101 29.07 16.00 -8.78
CA TRP A 101 29.80 14.80 -8.37
C TRP A 101 28.81 13.82 -7.72
N ILE A 102 28.81 12.57 -8.18
CA ILE A 102 28.14 11.45 -7.51
C ILE A 102 29.25 10.61 -6.88
N VAL A 103 29.26 10.48 -5.56
CA VAL A 103 30.17 9.60 -4.83
C VAL A 103 29.34 8.46 -4.26
N PHE A 104 29.54 7.26 -4.78
CA PHE A 104 28.81 6.06 -4.41
C PHE A 104 29.62 5.20 -3.44
N LEU A 105 29.05 4.92 -2.28
CA LEU A 105 29.59 3.98 -1.30
C LEU A 105 29.03 2.58 -1.58
N GLU A 106 29.90 1.62 -1.89
CA GLU A 106 29.47 0.21 -1.89
C GLU A 106 29.08 -0.24 -0.48
N GLY A 107 28.28 -1.30 -0.41
CA GLY A 107 27.95 -1.98 0.84
C GLY A 107 28.20 -3.48 0.69
N GLY A 108 27.95 -4.22 1.77
CA GLY A 108 28.13 -5.67 1.76
C GLY A 108 28.28 -6.23 3.17
N TRP A 109 27.29 -5.97 4.02
CA TRP A 109 27.29 -6.38 5.44
C TRP A 109 28.49 -5.84 6.23
N HIS A 110 28.77 -6.38 7.41
CA HIS A 110 29.92 -6.03 8.25
C HIS A 110 30.39 -7.27 9.01
N CYS A 111 31.46 -7.16 9.79
CA CYS A 111 31.84 -8.17 10.79
C CYS A 111 32.14 -7.47 12.12
N TYR A 112 31.59 -7.99 13.22
CA TYR A 112 31.47 -7.28 14.50
C TYR A 112 32.24 -7.94 15.66
N ASP A 113 32.82 -9.11 15.40
CA ASP A 113 33.72 -9.83 16.29
C ASP A 113 34.81 -10.55 15.47
N MET A 114 35.83 -11.09 16.14
CA MET A 114 36.92 -11.78 15.45
C MET A 114 36.44 -13.06 14.72
N LYS A 115 35.40 -13.75 15.20
CA LYS A 115 34.86 -14.97 14.56
C LYS A 115 34.16 -14.64 13.24
N THR A 116 33.31 -13.62 13.22
CA THR A 116 32.65 -13.15 12.00
C THR A 116 33.66 -12.54 11.02
N CYS A 117 34.69 -11.83 11.49
CA CYS A 117 35.73 -11.30 10.59
C CYS A 117 36.61 -12.40 9.97
N ARG A 118 37.01 -13.43 10.72
CA ARG A 118 37.67 -14.63 10.15
C ARG A 118 36.77 -15.32 9.10
N SER A 119 35.49 -15.53 9.42
CA SER A 119 34.52 -16.15 8.49
C SER A 119 34.33 -15.32 7.21
N ARG A 120 34.24 -14.00 7.35
CA ARG A 120 34.13 -13.04 6.24
C ARG A 120 35.39 -13.00 5.38
N TRP A 121 36.58 -13.08 5.97
CA TRP A 121 37.84 -13.15 5.23
C TRP A 121 37.91 -14.38 4.32
N THR A 122 37.53 -15.55 4.83
CA THR A 122 37.50 -16.79 4.03
C THR A 122 36.41 -16.79 2.95
N ARG A 123 35.22 -16.23 3.23
CA ARG A 123 34.05 -16.34 2.33
C ARG A 123 33.83 -15.15 1.39
N LEU A 124 34.28 -13.95 1.76
CA LEU A 124 33.97 -12.67 1.11
C LEU A 124 35.21 -11.75 1.05
N ARG A 125 36.40 -12.33 0.84
CA ARG A 125 37.71 -11.64 0.89
C ARG A 125 37.77 -10.31 0.13
N HIS A 126 37.09 -10.21 -1.02
CA HIS A 126 37.01 -9.01 -1.85
C HIS A 126 36.38 -7.77 -1.17
N LEU A 127 35.67 -7.97 -0.04
CA LEU A 127 35.13 -6.90 0.82
C LEU A 127 36.04 -6.58 2.04
N MET A 128 37.30 -7.04 2.01
CA MET A 128 38.31 -6.87 3.06
C MET A 128 39.71 -6.54 2.51
N THR A 129 39.89 -6.51 1.18
CA THR A 129 41.18 -6.28 0.50
C THR A 129 40.98 -5.47 -0.79
N SER A 130 41.99 -4.70 -1.20
CA SER A 130 42.08 -4.11 -2.54
C SER A 130 42.93 -4.93 -3.52
N SER A 131 43.61 -5.98 -3.05
CA SER A 131 44.51 -6.82 -3.87
C SER A 131 43.84 -7.46 -5.11
N GLN A 132 42.52 -7.68 -5.06
CA GLN A 132 41.73 -8.29 -6.13
C GLN A 132 40.95 -7.26 -6.97
N TRP A 133 41.18 -5.96 -6.78
CA TRP A 133 40.46 -4.92 -7.51
C TRP A 133 40.96 -4.78 -8.97
N PRO A 134 40.09 -4.82 -9.99
CA PRO A 134 40.47 -4.56 -11.38
C PRO A 134 40.89 -3.08 -11.58
N GLU A 135 41.58 -2.76 -12.67
CA GLU A 135 41.92 -1.36 -13.00
C GLU A 135 40.72 -0.50 -13.42
N THR A 136 39.62 -1.16 -13.81
CA THR A 136 38.39 -0.50 -14.25
C THR A 136 37.15 -1.20 -13.73
N ARG A 137 36.13 -0.42 -13.38
CA ARG A 137 34.78 -0.90 -13.07
C ARG A 137 33.78 -0.23 -13.99
N ASP A 138 32.78 -0.96 -14.44
CA ASP A 138 31.53 -0.40 -14.94
C ASP A 138 30.42 -0.69 -13.93
N VAL A 139 29.58 0.31 -13.69
CA VAL A 139 28.44 0.26 -12.76
C VAL A 139 27.27 0.95 -13.44
N GLY A 140 26.10 0.32 -13.37
CA GLY A 140 24.86 0.82 -13.95
C GLY A 140 24.19 1.88 -13.08
N GLY A 141 22.89 2.04 -13.28
CA GLY A 141 22.05 2.91 -12.47
C GLY A 141 22.54 4.37 -12.43
N ILE A 142 22.62 4.95 -11.24
CA ILE A 142 23.04 6.34 -11.01
C ILE A 142 24.49 6.63 -11.42
N LEU A 143 25.32 5.60 -11.60
CA LEU A 143 26.68 5.70 -12.12
C LEU A 143 26.80 5.36 -13.62
N SER A 144 25.73 4.99 -14.31
CA SER A 144 25.82 4.75 -15.76
C SER A 144 26.11 6.06 -16.51
N PRO A 145 27.04 6.07 -17.49
CA PRO A 145 27.31 7.22 -18.36
C PRO A 145 26.32 7.33 -19.53
N LEU A 146 25.35 6.40 -19.64
CA LEU A 146 24.37 6.35 -20.72
C LEU A 146 23.10 7.14 -20.33
N PRO A 147 22.63 8.12 -21.13
CA PRO A 147 21.38 8.84 -20.85
C PRO A 147 20.13 7.95 -20.75
N GLU A 148 20.16 6.80 -21.41
CA GLU A 148 19.10 5.78 -21.42
C GLU A 148 19.01 5.06 -20.08
N GLU A 149 20.15 4.77 -19.44
CA GLU A 149 20.20 4.18 -18.10
C GLU A 149 20.20 5.24 -16.98
N ASN A 150 20.54 6.50 -17.27
CA ASN A 150 20.73 7.57 -16.28
C ASN A 150 20.35 8.96 -16.82
N SER A 151 19.04 9.20 -16.98
CA SER A 151 18.52 10.37 -17.70
C SER A 151 18.87 11.74 -17.08
N TYR A 152 19.22 11.80 -15.79
CA TYR A 152 19.50 13.06 -15.09
C TYR A 152 20.95 13.27 -14.65
N TRP A 153 21.75 12.21 -14.46
CA TRP A 153 23.11 12.29 -13.91
C TRP A 153 24.19 11.58 -14.74
N HIS A 154 23.89 11.08 -15.95
CA HIS A 154 24.88 10.47 -16.86
C HIS A 154 26.09 11.38 -17.16
N SER A 155 25.89 12.70 -17.12
CA SER A 155 26.93 13.71 -17.37
C SER A 155 27.58 14.26 -16.09
N ALA A 156 27.37 13.65 -14.93
CA ALA A 156 28.09 13.98 -13.71
C ALA A 156 29.58 13.55 -13.79
N ASN A 157 30.35 13.93 -12.78
CA ASN A 157 31.53 13.15 -12.40
C ASN A 157 31.05 11.97 -11.57
N HIS A 158 31.47 10.75 -11.91
CA HIS A 158 31.10 9.54 -11.19
C HIS A 158 32.29 9.01 -10.40
N VAL A 159 32.06 8.70 -9.13
CA VAL A 159 33.03 8.08 -8.23
C VAL A 159 32.38 6.88 -7.56
N LEU A 160 33.08 5.74 -7.58
CA LEU A 160 32.74 4.54 -6.83
C LEU A 160 33.80 4.35 -5.74
N VAL A 161 33.39 4.25 -4.48
CA VAL A 161 34.28 3.88 -3.37
C VAL A 161 33.95 2.44 -2.97
N PRO A 162 34.84 1.47 -3.26
CA PRO A 162 34.59 0.08 -2.92
C PRO A 162 34.73 -0.16 -1.42
N TYR A 163 33.95 -1.09 -0.92
CA TYR A 163 33.83 -1.35 0.51
C TYR A 163 34.78 -2.45 0.95
N CYS A 164 35.93 -2.07 1.51
CA CYS A 164 36.96 -2.99 2.02
C CYS A 164 37.26 -2.82 3.53
N SER A 165 36.38 -2.14 4.28
CA SER A 165 36.57 -1.80 5.70
C SER A 165 35.66 -2.56 6.67
N SER A 166 34.62 -3.25 6.17
CA SER A 166 33.73 -4.14 6.96
C SER A 166 33.05 -3.54 8.21
N ASP A 167 32.97 -2.22 8.29
CA ASP A 167 32.61 -1.40 9.46
C ASP A 167 31.43 -0.45 9.22
N SER A 168 30.64 -0.69 8.16
CA SER A 168 29.55 0.19 7.71
C SER A 168 29.98 1.67 7.49
N TRP A 169 31.23 1.89 7.08
CA TRP A 169 31.86 3.21 6.85
C TRP A 169 31.99 4.08 8.11
N SER A 170 32.04 3.44 9.29
CA SER A 170 32.12 4.13 10.59
C SER A 170 33.52 4.15 11.21
N GLY A 171 34.38 3.18 10.89
CA GLY A 171 35.59 2.90 11.67
C GLY A 171 36.68 3.96 11.53
N THR A 172 37.40 4.17 12.63
CA THR A 172 38.63 4.97 12.68
C THR A 172 39.82 4.21 13.27
N LYS A 173 39.68 2.90 13.50
CA LYS A 173 40.72 2.04 14.06
C LYS A 173 41.82 1.77 13.06
N ALA A 174 42.90 2.54 13.17
CA ALA A 174 44.09 2.38 12.34
C ALA A 174 44.87 1.11 12.68
N GLU A 175 45.11 0.80 13.96
CA GLU A 175 45.97 -0.31 14.39
C GLU A 175 45.19 -1.55 14.87
N PRO A 176 45.74 -2.78 14.66
CA PRO A 176 45.10 -4.03 15.06
C PRO A 176 45.26 -4.34 16.57
N ASP A 177 44.39 -5.20 17.11
CA ASP A 177 44.45 -5.61 18.53
C ASP A 177 45.55 -6.62 18.84
N SER A 178 45.96 -7.44 17.86
CA SER A 178 47.02 -8.45 18.04
C SER A 178 47.82 -8.69 16.75
N PRO A 179 49.08 -9.20 16.86
CA PRO A 179 49.88 -9.55 15.69
C PRO A 179 49.28 -10.70 14.85
N GLU A 180 48.52 -11.58 15.48
CA GLU A 180 48.01 -12.81 14.86
C GLU A 180 46.89 -12.54 13.84
N LEU A 181 46.05 -11.52 14.07
CA LEU A 181 44.98 -11.11 13.15
C LEU A 181 44.96 -9.59 12.97
N ASN A 182 45.80 -9.13 12.04
CA ASN A 182 45.95 -7.75 11.60
C ASN A 182 44.73 -7.25 10.81
N PHE A 183 43.58 -7.04 11.47
CA PHE A 183 42.41 -6.38 10.89
C PHE A 183 42.27 -4.92 11.35
N ARG A 184 42.26 -4.00 10.39
CA ARG A 184 42.09 -2.55 10.58
C ARG A 184 40.67 -2.13 10.16
N PHE A 185 40.10 -1.06 10.73
CA PHE A 185 38.71 -0.64 10.43
C PHE A 185 38.66 0.87 10.22
N MET A 186 38.76 1.31 8.97
CA MET A 186 39.09 2.70 8.60
C MET A 186 38.05 3.37 7.67
N GLY A 187 36.83 2.85 7.58
CA GLY A 187 35.83 3.27 6.59
C GLY A 187 35.48 4.76 6.61
N ALA A 188 35.38 5.37 7.80
CA ALA A 188 35.14 6.82 7.90
C ALA A 188 36.36 7.64 7.43
N LEU A 189 37.57 7.11 7.66
CA LEU A 189 38.84 7.72 7.24
C LEU A 189 39.04 7.58 5.71
N ILE A 190 38.73 6.42 5.14
CA ILE A 190 38.71 6.17 3.69
C ILE A 190 37.81 7.19 3.01
N LEU A 191 36.56 7.36 3.47
CA LEU A 191 35.64 8.33 2.87
C LEU A 191 36.14 9.79 2.97
N ARG A 192 36.66 10.19 4.14
CA ARG A 192 37.25 11.54 4.31
C ARG A 192 38.47 11.75 3.40
N GLN A 193 39.32 10.73 3.23
CA GLN A 193 40.49 10.79 2.33
C GLN A 193 40.09 10.82 0.85
N VAL A 194 39.10 10.02 0.41
CA VAL A 194 38.55 10.10 -0.95
C VAL A 194 38.05 11.52 -1.23
N VAL A 195 37.24 12.10 -0.33
CA VAL A 195 36.72 13.46 -0.52
C VAL A 195 37.84 14.50 -0.55
N SER A 196 38.92 14.31 0.23
CA SER A 196 40.14 15.12 0.14
C SER A 196 40.81 15.00 -1.24
N ASP A 197 41.02 13.79 -1.73
CA ASP A 197 41.71 13.50 -3.00
C ASP A 197 40.89 13.96 -4.23
N LEU A 198 39.56 14.06 -4.11
CA LEU A 198 38.70 14.62 -5.15
C LEU A 198 38.81 16.15 -5.31
N ILE A 199 39.28 16.89 -4.30
CA ILE A 199 39.44 18.36 -4.35
C ILE A 199 40.45 18.79 -5.43
N PRO A 200 41.72 18.32 -5.45
CA PRO A 200 42.66 18.65 -6.53
C PRO A 200 42.19 18.12 -7.90
N LEU A 201 41.41 17.03 -7.92
CA LEU A 201 40.77 16.50 -9.12
C LEU A 201 39.54 17.31 -9.58
N GLY A 202 39.16 18.37 -8.85
CA GLY A 202 38.21 19.40 -9.28
C GLY A 202 36.90 19.50 -8.48
N LEU A 203 36.73 18.75 -7.38
CA LEU A 203 35.61 18.95 -6.46
C LEU A 203 35.70 20.37 -5.84
N GLY A 204 34.59 21.11 -5.84
CA GLY A 204 34.52 22.48 -5.32
C GLY A 204 35.20 23.57 -6.15
N ARG A 205 36.02 23.24 -7.17
CA ARG A 205 36.79 24.22 -7.99
C ARG A 205 35.95 25.34 -8.64
N ALA A 206 34.65 25.11 -8.87
CA ALA A 206 33.79 26.08 -9.53
C ALA A 206 32.57 26.45 -8.67
N LYS A 207 32.29 27.75 -8.53
CA LYS A 207 31.09 28.26 -7.80
C LYS A 207 29.82 27.55 -8.26
N GLY A 208 29.03 27.08 -7.29
CA GLY A 208 27.85 26.24 -7.54
C GLY A 208 28.20 24.79 -7.91
N ALA A 209 29.19 24.21 -7.22
CA ALA A 209 29.45 22.78 -7.28
C ALA A 209 28.41 22.02 -6.44
N GLU A 210 28.07 20.80 -6.84
CA GLU A 210 27.13 19.94 -6.12
C GLU A 210 27.74 18.55 -5.92
N LEU A 211 27.69 18.06 -4.68
CA LEU A 211 28.08 16.71 -4.31
C LEU A 211 26.85 15.95 -3.85
N LEU A 212 26.56 14.83 -4.51
CA LEU A 212 25.58 13.84 -4.06
C LEU A 212 26.36 12.63 -3.53
N LEU A 213 26.36 12.49 -2.20
CA LEU A 213 26.89 11.31 -1.52
C LEU A 213 25.78 10.26 -1.50
N VAL A 214 25.99 9.13 -2.17
CA VAL A 214 25.00 8.05 -2.30
C VAL A 214 25.61 6.74 -1.83
N GLY A 215 24.78 5.77 -1.46
CA GLY A 215 25.27 4.45 -1.11
C GLY A 215 24.13 3.46 -0.93
N SER A 216 24.43 2.19 -1.17
CA SER A 216 23.47 1.09 -1.04
C SER A 216 23.85 0.16 0.12
N SER A 217 22.87 -0.43 0.80
CA SER A 217 23.10 -1.37 1.91
C SER A 217 23.87 -0.69 3.06
N ALA A 218 24.90 -1.34 3.62
CA ALA A 218 25.85 -0.75 4.56
C ALA A 218 26.49 0.56 4.03
N GLY A 219 26.57 0.76 2.71
CA GLY A 219 26.96 2.02 2.09
C GLY A 219 25.92 3.13 2.28
N GLY A 220 24.62 2.82 2.24
CA GLY A 220 23.54 3.76 2.52
C GLY A 220 23.51 4.20 3.98
N LEU A 221 23.80 3.28 4.90
CA LEU A 221 24.09 3.61 6.30
C LEU A 221 25.35 4.48 6.43
N GLY A 222 26.41 4.15 5.69
CA GLY A 222 27.64 4.95 5.59
C GLY A 222 27.42 6.40 5.13
N VAL A 223 26.46 6.64 4.23
CA VAL A 223 26.00 7.99 3.87
C VAL A 223 25.45 8.68 5.10
N MET A 224 24.49 8.07 5.80
CA MET A 224 23.81 8.68 6.96
C MET A 224 24.79 9.01 8.10
N LEU A 225 25.76 8.14 8.36
CA LEU A 225 26.79 8.33 9.40
C LEU A 225 27.81 9.44 9.08
N ASN A 226 28.06 9.75 7.79
CA ASN A 226 29.12 10.67 7.39
C ASN A 226 28.63 11.94 6.66
N LEU A 227 27.33 12.07 6.33
CA LEU A 227 26.83 13.16 5.48
C LEU A 227 27.12 14.56 6.07
N ASP A 228 26.78 14.78 7.34
CA ASP A 228 27.03 16.06 8.01
C ASP A 228 28.54 16.31 8.21
N ARG A 229 29.33 15.26 8.46
CA ARG A 229 30.80 15.33 8.58
C ARG A 229 31.48 15.74 7.27
N ILE A 230 31.05 15.19 6.14
CA ILE A 230 31.53 15.57 4.80
C ILE A 230 31.03 16.96 4.40
N THR A 231 29.81 17.33 4.82
CA THR A 231 29.28 18.69 4.63
C THR A 231 30.11 19.72 5.40
N HIS A 232 30.42 19.45 6.67
CA HIS A 232 31.31 20.27 7.49
C HIS A 232 32.72 20.39 6.89
N TYR A 233 33.34 19.26 6.53
CA TYR A 233 34.67 19.22 5.93
C TYR A 233 34.78 20.10 4.68
N LEU A 234 33.84 19.98 3.74
CA LEU A 234 33.88 20.74 2.50
C LEU A 234 33.56 22.23 2.71
N GLN A 235 32.56 22.56 3.52
CA GLN A 235 32.06 23.94 3.64
C GLN A 235 32.81 24.79 4.69
N HIS A 236 33.34 24.16 5.75
CA HIS A 236 33.95 24.85 6.88
C HIS A 236 35.47 24.60 6.93
N GLU A 237 35.91 23.33 6.99
CA GLU A 237 37.35 23.00 7.07
C GLU A 237 38.12 23.26 5.76
N ARG A 238 37.43 23.27 4.62
CA ARG A 238 37.98 23.55 3.29
C ARG A 238 37.39 24.79 2.60
N GLN A 239 36.40 25.43 3.22
CA GLN A 239 35.78 26.70 2.76
C GLN A 239 35.25 26.67 1.31
N LEU A 240 34.89 25.48 0.79
CA LEU A 240 34.45 25.29 -0.60
C LEU A 240 32.93 25.52 -0.74
N GLN A 241 32.55 26.25 -1.80
CA GLN A 241 31.14 26.51 -2.14
C GLN A 241 30.47 25.29 -2.83
N VAL A 242 30.40 24.17 -2.12
CA VAL A 242 29.78 22.91 -2.53
C VAL A 242 28.43 22.74 -1.83
N THR A 243 27.36 22.47 -2.58
CA THR A 243 26.09 21.98 -2.01
C THR A 243 26.19 20.47 -1.84
N VAL A 244 26.16 19.97 -0.61
CA VAL A 244 26.22 18.53 -0.29
C VAL A 244 24.81 18.01 0.01
N ARG A 245 24.49 16.80 -0.46
CA ARG A 245 23.24 16.08 -0.15
C ARG A 245 23.48 14.56 -0.10
N GLY A 246 22.64 13.83 0.62
CA GLY A 246 22.73 12.38 0.80
C GLY A 246 21.62 11.61 0.08
N VAL A 247 21.91 10.38 -0.36
CA VAL A 247 20.90 9.36 -0.70
C VAL A 247 21.27 8.04 -0.02
N SER A 248 20.42 7.58 0.90
CA SER A 248 20.52 6.24 1.47
C SER A 248 19.59 5.30 0.70
N ASP A 249 20.13 4.23 0.13
CA ASP A 249 19.40 3.15 -0.53
C ASP A 249 19.54 1.86 0.27
N SER A 250 18.43 1.32 0.77
CA SER A 250 18.43 0.03 1.47
C SER A 250 19.36 0.01 2.70
N GLY A 251 19.57 1.18 3.33
CA GLY A 251 20.41 1.39 4.50
C GLY A 251 19.64 1.74 5.77
N TRP A 252 18.30 1.69 5.72
CA TRP A 252 17.41 2.05 6.82
C TRP A 252 16.94 0.79 7.56
N PHE A 253 17.77 0.31 8.48
CA PHE A 253 17.50 -0.86 9.31
C PHE A 253 16.79 -0.53 10.62
N LEU A 254 16.15 -1.54 11.21
CA LEU A 254 15.47 -1.49 12.51
C LEU A 254 16.18 -2.40 13.53
N ASP A 255 16.32 -1.91 14.77
CA ASP A 255 16.79 -2.65 15.95
C ASP A 255 15.65 -3.49 16.56
N ARG A 256 15.23 -4.51 15.81
CA ARG A 256 14.19 -5.48 16.20
C ARG A 256 14.78 -6.77 16.75
N GLU A 257 13.95 -7.49 17.50
CA GLU A 257 14.17 -8.89 17.86
C GLU A 257 14.02 -9.80 16.62
N PRO A 258 14.96 -10.74 16.38
CA PRO A 258 14.86 -11.68 15.28
C PRO A 258 13.74 -12.71 15.51
N TYR A 259 13.25 -13.30 14.42
CA TYR A 259 12.19 -14.34 14.44
C TYR A 259 12.58 -15.60 15.24
N THR A 260 13.88 -15.89 15.34
CA THR A 260 14.42 -16.96 16.20
C THR A 260 15.25 -16.35 17.34
N PRO A 261 14.88 -16.53 18.63
CA PRO A 261 15.62 -15.96 19.76
C PRO A 261 17.09 -16.38 19.87
N SER A 262 17.49 -17.49 19.22
CA SER A 262 18.87 -17.98 19.15
C SER A 262 19.77 -17.24 18.16
N ALA A 263 19.25 -16.28 17.39
CA ALA A 263 20.04 -15.45 16.48
C ALA A 263 20.57 -14.19 17.18
N VAL A 264 21.78 -13.75 16.82
CA VAL A 264 22.35 -12.48 17.32
C VAL A 264 21.53 -11.32 16.77
N ALA A 265 20.83 -10.61 17.65
CA ALA A 265 20.00 -9.46 17.27
C ALA A 265 20.84 -8.32 16.64
N SER A 266 20.24 -7.61 15.69
CA SER A 266 20.86 -6.50 14.95
C SER A 266 21.45 -5.42 15.87
N SER A 267 20.81 -5.15 17.00
CA SER A 267 21.27 -4.24 18.05
C SER A 267 22.61 -4.64 18.66
N GLU A 268 22.76 -5.91 19.06
CA GLU A 268 23.97 -6.41 19.72
C GLU A 268 25.12 -6.58 18.71
N ALA A 269 24.83 -7.03 17.48
CA ALA A 269 25.80 -7.05 16.39
C ALA A 269 26.35 -5.64 16.07
N VAL A 270 25.49 -4.62 16.09
CA VAL A 270 25.88 -3.20 15.93
C VAL A 270 26.69 -2.70 17.13
N ARG A 271 26.30 -3.06 18.35
CA ARG A 271 26.99 -2.66 19.60
C ARG A 271 28.41 -3.22 19.69
N GLN A 272 28.60 -4.50 19.36
CA GLN A 272 29.90 -5.16 19.32
C GLN A 272 30.78 -4.54 18.22
N GLY A 273 30.21 -4.37 17.02
CA GLY A 273 30.90 -3.75 15.88
C GLY A 273 31.36 -2.33 16.18
N TRP A 274 30.48 -1.48 16.72
CA TRP A 274 30.79 -0.11 17.13
C TRP A 274 32.04 -0.03 18.03
N SER A 275 32.16 -0.95 19.00
CA SER A 275 33.34 -1.06 19.86
C SER A 275 34.56 -1.55 19.08
N MET A 276 34.43 -2.67 18.35
CA MET A 276 35.52 -3.29 17.58
C MET A 276 36.16 -2.34 16.56
N TRP A 277 35.35 -1.56 15.85
CA TRP A 277 35.77 -0.67 14.76
C TRP A 277 36.25 0.70 15.22
N GLN A 278 36.10 1.03 16.52
CA GLN A 278 36.14 2.41 17.04
C GLN A 278 35.19 3.32 16.22
N GLY A 279 33.92 2.92 16.12
CA GLY A 279 32.95 3.50 15.19
C GLY A 279 32.63 4.97 15.50
N SER A 280 33.00 5.86 14.59
CA SER A 280 32.93 7.32 14.76
C SER A 280 31.62 7.90 14.24
N LEU A 281 30.70 8.20 15.16
CA LEU A 281 29.30 8.57 14.91
C LEU A 281 29.07 10.09 14.73
N PRO A 282 27.90 10.53 14.23
CA PRO A 282 27.47 11.93 14.28
C PRO A 282 27.29 12.42 15.72
N GLU A 283 27.96 13.52 16.07
CA GLU A 283 27.97 14.09 17.42
C GLU A 283 26.57 14.43 17.95
N SER A 284 25.70 15.00 17.11
CA SER A 284 24.32 15.36 17.47
C SER A 284 23.48 14.14 17.85
N CYS A 285 23.69 13.00 17.20
CA CYS A 285 23.03 11.73 17.55
C CYS A 285 23.66 11.10 18.80
N ALA A 286 24.99 11.06 18.90
CA ALA A 286 25.68 10.53 20.07
C ALA A 286 25.36 11.31 21.36
N GLN A 287 25.15 12.63 21.27
CA GLN A 287 24.70 13.48 22.38
C GLN A 287 23.23 13.24 22.78
N LEU A 288 22.38 12.73 21.87
CA LEU A 288 21.01 12.31 22.15
C LEU A 288 20.96 10.93 22.81
N HIS A 289 21.90 10.04 22.49
CA HIS A 289 21.98 8.66 22.97
C HIS A 289 23.25 8.40 23.79
N LYS A 290 23.56 9.26 24.77
CA LYS A 290 24.84 9.26 25.51
C LYS A 290 25.23 7.91 26.14
N SER A 291 24.26 7.17 26.66
CA SER A 291 24.45 5.85 27.27
C SER A 291 24.59 4.71 26.25
N GLU A 292 24.05 4.89 25.04
CA GLU A 292 24.04 3.88 23.98
C GLU A 292 24.33 4.52 22.60
N PRO A 293 25.52 5.09 22.35
CA PRO A 293 25.78 5.83 21.10
C PRO A 293 25.56 4.97 19.84
N TRP A 294 25.80 3.67 19.93
CA TRP A 294 25.54 2.67 18.87
C TRP A 294 24.09 2.66 18.35
N ARG A 295 23.11 3.24 19.07
CA ARG A 295 21.76 3.49 18.55
C ARG A 295 21.76 4.33 17.25
N CYS A 296 22.80 5.13 17.02
CA CYS A 296 22.98 5.97 15.84
C CYS A 296 23.25 5.21 14.52
N TYR A 297 23.46 3.89 14.54
CA TYR A 297 23.49 3.10 13.30
C TYR A 297 22.07 2.81 12.75
N PHE A 298 21.00 3.10 13.51
CA PHE A 298 19.63 2.88 13.06
C PHE A 298 19.04 4.17 12.48
N GLY A 299 18.66 4.12 11.19
CA GLY A 299 18.33 5.31 10.39
C GLY A 299 17.27 6.20 11.04
N TYR A 300 16.22 5.61 11.60
CA TYR A 300 15.12 6.35 12.22
C TYR A 300 15.51 7.07 13.53
N ARG A 301 16.57 6.62 14.22
CA ARG A 301 17.11 7.26 15.43
C ARG A 301 18.07 8.41 15.09
N LEU A 302 18.88 8.22 14.04
CA LEU A 302 19.83 9.22 13.56
C LEU A 302 19.15 10.36 12.77
N TYR A 303 18.15 10.05 11.93
CA TYR A 303 17.53 10.99 10.99
C TYR A 303 17.07 12.33 11.59
N PRO A 304 16.42 12.39 12.78
CA PRO A 304 16.00 13.66 13.40
C PRO A 304 17.15 14.62 13.73
N THR A 305 18.40 14.15 13.71
CA THR A 305 19.60 14.92 14.11
C THR A 305 20.47 15.38 12.93
N LEU A 306 20.13 15.00 11.69
CA LEU A 306 20.85 15.38 10.47
C LEU A 306 20.49 16.81 10.02
N LYS A 307 21.51 17.55 9.58
CA LYS A 307 21.39 18.92 9.07
C LYS A 307 21.38 18.96 7.54
N ALA A 308 22.15 18.09 6.88
CA ALA A 308 22.21 18.02 5.43
C ALA A 308 21.00 17.28 4.82
N PRO A 309 20.48 17.69 3.65
CA PRO A 309 19.33 17.03 3.05
C PRO A 309 19.63 15.58 2.64
N LEU A 310 18.79 14.65 3.12
CA LEU A 310 18.85 13.22 2.82
C LEU A 310 17.57 12.77 2.10
N PHE A 311 17.74 11.96 1.05
CA PHE A 311 16.68 11.17 0.42
C PHE A 311 16.81 9.71 0.88
N VAL A 312 15.71 9.07 1.26
CA VAL A 312 15.70 7.65 1.66
C VAL A 312 14.96 6.82 0.61
N PHE A 313 15.66 5.90 -0.04
CA PHE A 313 15.05 4.77 -0.73
C PHE A 313 15.12 3.55 0.17
N GLN A 314 14.00 2.87 0.39
CA GLN A 314 13.96 1.68 1.22
C GLN A 314 12.90 0.70 0.72
N TRP A 315 13.30 -0.53 0.36
CA TRP A 315 12.35 -1.61 0.14
C TRP A 315 11.58 -1.87 1.44
N LEU A 316 10.24 -1.89 1.41
CA LEU A 316 9.46 -2.20 2.61
C LEU A 316 9.62 -3.66 3.05
N PHE A 317 10.05 -4.55 2.16
CA PHE A 317 10.41 -5.92 2.50
C PHE A 317 11.88 -6.18 2.14
N ASP A 318 12.76 -5.39 2.75
CA ASP A 318 14.19 -5.45 2.48
C ASP A 318 14.78 -6.82 2.86
N GLU A 319 15.34 -7.53 1.88
CA GLU A 319 15.88 -8.88 2.09
C GLU A 319 17.01 -8.92 3.14
N ALA A 320 17.71 -7.82 3.34
CA ALA A 320 18.83 -7.76 4.26
C ALA A 320 18.37 -7.47 5.69
N GLN A 321 17.27 -6.72 5.88
CA GLN A 321 16.53 -6.75 7.15
C GLN A 321 15.95 -8.16 7.40
N MET A 322 15.37 -8.82 6.39
CA MET A 322 14.88 -10.20 6.53
C MET A 322 15.99 -11.18 6.95
N ARG A 323 17.21 -11.03 6.41
CA ARG A 323 18.38 -11.82 6.84
C ARG A 323 18.85 -11.47 8.24
N ALA A 324 18.82 -10.20 8.65
CA ALA A 324 19.17 -9.76 9.99
C ALA A 324 18.18 -10.27 11.05
N ASP A 325 16.89 -10.29 10.73
CA ASP A 325 15.80 -10.82 11.56
C ASP A 325 15.73 -12.37 11.51
N ASN A 326 16.67 -13.04 10.83
CA ASN A 326 16.78 -14.48 10.58
C ASN A 326 15.56 -15.14 9.87
N VAL A 327 14.94 -14.41 8.93
CA VAL A 327 13.84 -14.87 8.05
C VAL A 327 14.25 -14.80 6.57
N ALA A 328 15.46 -15.28 6.25
CA ALA A 328 16.09 -15.08 4.95
C ALA A 328 15.30 -15.67 3.76
N SER A 329 14.73 -16.87 3.93
CA SER A 329 13.92 -17.56 2.91
C SER A 329 12.64 -18.09 3.57
N PRO A 330 11.52 -17.34 3.51
CA PRO A 330 10.26 -17.76 4.10
C PRO A 330 9.62 -18.92 3.34
N VAL A 331 9.36 -20.02 4.05
CA VAL A 331 8.67 -21.21 3.55
C VAL A 331 7.46 -21.59 4.40
N THR A 332 7.26 -20.94 5.56
CA THR A 332 6.07 -21.12 6.40
C THR A 332 5.21 -19.85 6.47
N PRO A 333 3.89 -19.99 6.69
CA PRO A 333 3.02 -18.85 6.96
C PRO A 333 3.47 -18.01 8.17
N HIS A 334 4.16 -18.59 9.16
CA HIS A 334 4.64 -17.86 10.34
C HIS A 334 5.79 -16.91 10.00
N GLN A 335 6.77 -17.37 9.21
CA GLN A 335 7.85 -16.55 8.66
C GLN A 335 7.29 -15.41 7.79
N TRP A 336 6.32 -15.71 6.92
CA TRP A 336 5.66 -14.70 6.10
C TRP A 336 4.87 -13.66 6.90
N ASN A 337 4.20 -14.08 7.98
CA ASN A 337 3.54 -13.15 8.91
C ASN A 337 4.54 -12.23 9.62
N TYR A 338 5.72 -12.74 10.00
CA TYR A 338 6.80 -11.90 10.54
C TYR A 338 7.25 -10.87 9.50
N ILE A 339 7.47 -11.26 8.25
CA ILE A 339 7.86 -10.34 7.15
C ILE A 339 6.79 -9.28 6.88
N HIS A 340 5.51 -9.64 6.95
CA HIS A 340 4.41 -8.65 6.84
C HIS A 340 4.45 -7.62 8.00
N ALA A 341 4.76 -8.06 9.22
CA ALA A 341 4.97 -7.17 10.37
C ALA A 341 6.30 -6.38 10.31
N MET A 342 7.31 -6.90 9.62
CA MET A 342 8.58 -6.20 9.33
C MET A 342 8.32 -4.99 8.43
N GLY A 343 7.61 -5.17 7.31
CA GLY A 343 7.28 -4.07 6.39
C GLY A 343 6.28 -3.06 6.95
N GLY A 344 5.39 -3.49 7.85
CA GLY A 344 4.54 -2.58 8.63
C GLY A 344 5.36 -1.63 9.52
N ALA A 345 6.38 -2.15 10.21
CA ALA A 345 7.26 -1.35 11.04
C ALA A 345 8.21 -0.46 10.23
N LEU A 346 8.78 -0.98 9.13
CA LEU A 346 9.61 -0.18 8.22
C LEU A 346 8.82 1.04 7.69
N ARG A 347 7.56 0.83 7.28
CA ARG A 347 6.66 1.93 6.87
C ARG A 347 6.49 2.98 7.97
N SER A 348 6.12 2.55 9.18
CA SER A 348 5.92 3.45 10.33
C SER A 348 7.19 4.24 10.68
N SER A 349 8.36 3.60 10.65
CA SER A 349 9.65 4.28 10.92
C SER A 349 9.96 5.41 9.94
N LEU A 350 9.39 5.36 8.72
CA LEU A 350 9.57 6.37 7.67
C LEU A 350 8.55 7.53 7.75
N ASP A 351 7.59 7.50 8.70
CA ASP A 351 6.50 8.49 8.76
C ASP A 351 6.98 9.93 8.97
N ASN A 352 8.16 10.14 9.58
CA ASN A 352 8.76 11.48 9.75
C ASN A 352 9.80 11.86 8.68
N VAL A 353 10.09 11.01 7.70
CA VAL A 353 11.12 11.28 6.67
C VAL A 353 10.60 12.27 5.62
N SER A 354 11.32 13.38 5.41
CA SER A 354 10.87 14.48 4.53
C SER A 354 10.93 14.14 3.03
N ALA A 355 11.85 13.26 2.63
CA ALA A 355 12.00 12.79 1.26
C ALA A 355 12.26 11.28 1.21
N VAL A 356 11.27 10.52 0.74
CA VAL A 356 11.25 9.05 0.83
C VAL A 356 10.62 8.41 -0.41
N PHE A 357 11.19 7.29 -0.85
CA PHE A 357 10.64 6.40 -1.87
C PHE A 357 10.68 4.96 -1.34
N ALA A 358 9.51 4.42 -0.95
CA ALA A 358 9.39 3.17 -0.22
C ALA A 358 8.34 2.21 -0.82
N PRO A 359 8.73 1.35 -1.79
CA PRO A 359 7.82 0.44 -2.48
C PRO A 359 7.61 -0.89 -1.72
N SER A 360 6.41 -1.47 -1.84
CA SER A 360 6.06 -2.79 -1.29
C SER A 360 6.53 -3.92 -2.19
N CYS A 361 7.85 -4.08 -2.25
CA CYS A 361 8.54 -5.17 -2.94
C CYS A 361 9.50 -5.87 -1.98
N ILE A 362 9.79 -7.15 -2.26
CA ILE A 362 10.97 -7.81 -1.69
C ILE A 362 12.15 -7.49 -2.63
N GLY A 363 13.27 -7.11 -2.03
CA GLY A 363 14.49 -6.72 -2.75
C GLY A 363 15.54 -6.17 -1.78
N HIS A 364 16.77 -5.98 -2.26
CA HIS A 364 17.79 -5.23 -1.51
C HIS A 364 18.73 -4.48 -2.47
N ALA A 365 18.96 -3.19 -2.22
CA ALA A 365 19.64 -2.23 -3.09
C ALA A 365 18.98 -1.99 -4.46
N VAL A 366 19.12 -0.78 -5.00
CA VAL A 366 18.58 -0.41 -6.33
C VAL A 366 19.46 0.55 -7.13
N LEU A 367 20.20 1.47 -6.50
CA LEU A 367 20.81 2.63 -7.19
C LEU A 367 21.89 2.30 -8.22
N SER A 368 22.52 1.12 -8.14
CA SER A 368 23.52 0.63 -9.09
C SER A 368 22.96 -0.31 -10.18
N LYS A 369 21.68 -0.67 -10.09
CA LYS A 369 21.05 -1.70 -10.93
C LYS A 369 20.15 -1.11 -12.03
N ARG A 370 19.52 -1.96 -12.85
CA ARG A 370 18.65 -1.52 -13.96
C ARG A 370 17.21 -1.23 -13.52
N GLU A 371 16.75 -1.92 -12.49
CA GLU A 371 15.40 -1.85 -11.92
C GLU A 371 15.07 -0.45 -11.36
N TRP A 372 16.10 0.38 -11.13
CA TRP A 372 15.94 1.76 -10.69
C TRP A 372 15.13 2.63 -11.69
N LEU A 373 15.15 2.29 -12.98
CA LEU A 373 14.32 2.95 -13.99
C LEU A 373 12.86 2.53 -13.93
N THR A 374 12.63 1.23 -13.66
CA THR A 374 11.32 0.59 -13.80
C THR A 374 10.48 0.71 -12.53
N ILE A 375 11.10 0.77 -11.35
CA ILE A 375 10.38 0.90 -10.08
C ILE A 375 9.66 2.26 -9.98
N LYS A 376 8.35 2.21 -9.68
CA LYS A 376 7.45 3.37 -9.58
C LYS A 376 6.56 3.30 -8.34
N ILE A 377 6.10 4.46 -7.88
CA ILE A 377 5.00 4.62 -6.92
C ILE A 377 4.14 5.80 -7.42
N ASP A 378 2.81 5.65 -7.44
CA ASP A 378 1.86 6.64 -8.01
C ASP A 378 2.32 7.16 -9.41
N GLU A 379 2.75 6.23 -10.29
CA GLU A 379 3.38 6.44 -11.61
C GLU A 379 4.71 7.21 -11.67
N ILE A 380 5.26 7.67 -10.54
CA ILE A 380 6.55 8.37 -10.49
C ILE A 380 7.68 7.36 -10.26
N SER A 381 8.68 7.33 -11.15
CA SER A 381 9.88 6.48 -11.00
C SER A 381 10.93 7.08 -10.06
N LEU A 382 11.80 6.25 -9.49
CA LEU A 382 12.83 6.67 -8.54
C LEU A 382 13.75 7.81 -9.07
N PRO A 383 14.35 7.73 -10.28
CA PRO A 383 15.12 8.84 -10.85
C PRO A 383 14.33 10.16 -10.92
N THR A 384 13.02 10.06 -11.20
CA THR A 384 12.11 11.20 -11.31
C THR A 384 11.83 11.83 -9.94
N ALA A 385 11.57 11.01 -8.91
CA ALA A 385 11.41 11.46 -7.53
C ALA A 385 12.69 12.10 -6.97
N LEU A 386 13.84 11.45 -7.16
CA LEU A 386 15.14 11.97 -6.76
C LEU A 386 15.47 13.29 -7.48
N ARG A 387 15.06 13.43 -8.75
CA ARG A 387 15.19 14.69 -9.50
C ARG A 387 14.30 15.81 -8.96
N CYS A 388 13.06 15.52 -8.57
CA CYS A 388 12.18 16.48 -7.90
C CYS A 388 12.81 16.98 -6.58
N TRP A 389 13.35 16.08 -5.77
CA TRP A 389 14.03 16.42 -4.52
C TRP A 389 15.33 17.23 -4.73
N GLU A 390 16.14 16.93 -5.75
CA GLU A 390 17.32 17.72 -6.13
C GLU A 390 16.96 19.17 -6.53
N HIS A 391 15.72 19.43 -6.94
CA HIS A 391 15.23 20.79 -7.21
C HIS A 391 14.61 21.46 -5.99
N ALA A 392 13.86 20.72 -5.16
CA ALA A 392 13.31 21.24 -3.91
C ALA A 392 14.41 21.67 -2.91
N THR A 393 15.52 20.95 -2.88
CA THR A 393 16.67 21.17 -1.98
C THR A 393 17.75 22.09 -2.59
N ARG A 394 17.34 23.13 -3.34
CA ARG A 394 18.26 24.13 -3.90
C ARG A 394 18.27 25.41 -3.05
N PRO A 395 19.44 25.97 -2.71
CA PRO A 395 19.52 27.27 -2.03
C PRO A 395 18.79 28.36 -2.83
N ARG A 396 17.75 28.96 -2.23
CA ARG A 396 17.05 30.11 -2.83
C ARG A 396 18.00 31.29 -2.90
N ARG A 397 18.33 31.75 -4.12
CA ARG A 397 19.01 33.04 -4.31
C ARG A 397 18.14 34.15 -3.73
N LYS A 398 18.69 34.99 -2.84
CA LYS A 398 18.08 36.28 -2.46
C LYS A 398 18.09 37.21 -3.68
N SER A 399 17.04 37.15 -4.51
CA SER A 399 16.86 38.11 -5.59
C SER A 399 16.23 39.38 -5.03
N TYR A 400 17.02 40.43 -4.86
CA TYR A 400 16.45 41.78 -4.84
C TYR A 400 15.84 42.05 -6.22
N GLY A 401 14.58 42.49 -6.26
CA GLY A 401 13.81 42.67 -7.49
C GLY A 401 12.32 42.48 -7.23
N LYS A 402 11.55 43.57 -7.28
CA LYS A 402 10.13 43.63 -6.92
C LYS A 402 9.27 42.69 -7.80
N LEU A 403 8.42 41.89 -7.17
CA LEU A 403 6.96 41.98 -7.37
C LEU A 403 6.22 41.35 -6.18
N LYS A 404 5.01 41.84 -5.90
CA LYS A 404 4.33 41.64 -4.61
C LYS A 404 3.86 40.19 -4.40
N ARG A 405 4.06 39.70 -3.18
CA ARG A 405 3.22 38.65 -2.55
C ARG A 405 2.24 39.35 -1.62
N SER A 406 0.94 39.20 -1.86
CA SER A 406 -0.11 39.49 -0.89
C SER A 406 -1.27 38.54 -1.13
N THR A 407 -1.38 37.53 -0.28
CA THR A 407 -2.60 36.75 -0.08
C THR A 407 -3.59 37.60 0.69
N GLU A 408 -4.81 37.75 0.21
CA GLU A 408 -5.99 37.98 1.06
C GLU A 408 -7.27 37.78 0.23
N ALA A 409 -8.39 37.54 0.90
CA ALA A 409 -9.69 37.32 0.30
C ALA A 409 -10.59 38.55 0.47
N THR A 410 -11.36 38.90 -0.56
CA THR A 410 -12.48 39.84 -0.41
C THR A 410 -13.52 39.63 -1.52
N THR A 411 -14.72 40.17 -1.29
CA THR A 411 -15.99 39.77 -1.91
C THR A 411 -16.38 40.63 -3.12
N TYR A 412 -17.40 40.18 -3.87
CA TYR A 412 -18.17 40.90 -4.91
C TYR A 412 -17.51 41.19 -6.27
N GLY A 413 -18.35 41.31 -7.30
CA GLY A 413 -17.99 42.00 -8.56
C GLY A 413 -18.40 41.29 -9.86
N ASN A 414 -19.58 41.60 -10.39
CA ASN A 414 -19.94 41.31 -11.79
C ASN A 414 -19.27 42.34 -12.73
N HIS A 415 -18.61 41.91 -13.82
CA HIS A 415 -19.10 42.09 -15.21
C HIS A 415 -18.03 41.95 -16.33
N LYS A 416 -18.53 41.57 -17.52
CA LYS A 416 -18.25 42.03 -18.91
C LYS A 416 -16.83 42.48 -19.33
N ARG A 417 -16.40 42.44 -20.60
CA ARG A 417 -16.72 41.77 -21.90
C ARG A 417 -15.92 42.58 -22.95
N HIS A 418 -15.56 42.02 -24.12
CA HIS A 418 -15.01 42.77 -25.28
C HIS A 418 -13.65 43.50 -25.04
N ASP A 419 -12.92 43.95 -26.05
CA ASP A 419 -12.60 43.33 -27.36
C ASP A 419 -11.27 43.91 -27.88
N LYS A 420 -10.54 43.16 -28.71
CA LYS A 420 -9.97 43.65 -29.99
C LYS A 420 -9.14 42.57 -30.67
N GLN A 421 -9.27 42.54 -32.00
CA GLN A 421 -8.77 41.51 -32.90
C GLN A 421 -7.88 42.16 -33.98
N LYS A 422 -7.09 41.33 -34.67
CA LYS A 422 -6.40 41.59 -35.96
C LYS A 422 -5.18 42.52 -35.93
N SER A 423 -4.04 41.92 -36.33
CA SER A 423 -3.41 42.34 -37.59
C SER A 423 -2.98 41.10 -38.41
N ARG A 424 -2.68 41.35 -39.68
CA ARG A 424 -2.41 40.43 -40.83
C ARG A 424 -1.56 39.18 -40.45
N LYS A 425 -1.82 37.93 -40.89
CA LYS A 425 -2.19 37.36 -42.21
C LYS A 425 -1.25 37.75 -43.37
N GLN A 426 -0.29 36.88 -43.72
CA GLN A 426 -0.25 36.18 -45.03
C GLN A 426 0.91 35.18 -45.15
N ASN A 427 0.59 33.89 -45.20
CA ASN A 427 1.23 32.87 -46.06
C ASN A 427 0.45 31.55 -45.89
N GLY A 428 -0.42 31.20 -46.83
CA GLY A 428 -1.47 30.20 -46.55
C GLY A 428 -2.15 29.51 -47.73
N GLU A 429 -1.62 29.62 -48.96
CA GLU A 429 -2.25 29.05 -50.16
C GLU A 429 -1.30 28.15 -50.96
N LYS A 430 -1.00 26.96 -50.42
CA LYS A 430 -0.53 25.81 -51.21
C LYS A 430 -0.82 24.42 -50.60
N ARG A 431 -1.93 24.31 -49.85
CA ARG A 431 -2.44 23.04 -49.28
C ARG A 431 -3.97 22.97 -49.32
N ARG A 432 -4.55 22.98 -50.53
CA ARG A 432 -6.02 22.92 -50.73
C ARG A 432 -6.52 21.99 -51.83
N LEU A 433 -5.64 21.17 -52.42
CA LEU A 433 -5.98 20.13 -53.41
C LEU A 433 -5.83 18.69 -52.88
N ASP A 434 -5.36 18.52 -51.64
CA ASP A 434 -4.85 17.24 -51.11
C ASP A 434 -5.77 16.64 -50.01
N LYS A 435 -7.09 16.94 -50.08
CA LYS A 435 -8.06 16.55 -49.02
C LYS A 435 -9.34 15.89 -49.52
N SER A 436 -9.78 16.17 -50.75
CA SER A 436 -10.94 15.51 -51.37
C SER A 436 -10.68 14.04 -51.70
N GLU A 437 -9.48 13.71 -52.21
CA GLU A 437 -9.11 12.33 -52.51
C GLU A 437 -9.01 11.44 -51.26
N LEU A 438 -8.57 12.00 -50.12
CA LEU A 438 -8.39 11.25 -48.88
C LEU A 438 -9.73 10.83 -48.25
N GLU A 439 -10.77 11.65 -48.40
CA GLU A 439 -12.10 11.38 -47.85
C GLU A 439 -12.87 10.36 -48.73
N ASN A 440 -12.78 10.48 -50.06
CA ASN A 440 -13.35 9.50 -51.01
C ASN A 440 -12.76 8.09 -50.84
N ASN A 441 -11.43 7.97 -50.70
CA ASN A 441 -10.76 6.68 -50.52
C ASN A 441 -11.18 5.97 -49.22
N ASN A 442 -11.40 6.70 -48.14
CA ASN A 442 -11.90 6.12 -46.89
C ASN A 442 -13.37 5.66 -47.00
N HIS A 443 -14.22 6.40 -47.71
CA HIS A 443 -15.62 5.99 -47.92
C HIS A 443 -15.74 4.69 -48.74
N LEU A 444 -14.95 4.54 -49.82
CA LEU A 444 -14.86 3.31 -50.60
C LEU A 444 -14.42 2.10 -49.74
N ARG A 445 -13.43 2.30 -48.88
CA ARG A 445 -12.88 1.25 -48.00
C ARG A 445 -13.91 0.74 -47.00
N HIS A 446 -14.67 1.64 -46.38
CA HIS A 446 -15.75 1.30 -45.45
C HIS A 446 -16.91 0.55 -46.14
N LYS A 447 -17.22 0.92 -47.39
CA LYS A 447 -18.26 0.30 -48.23
C LYS A 447 -17.89 -1.13 -48.66
N GLN A 448 -16.60 -1.41 -48.88
CA GLN A 448 -16.10 -2.78 -49.09
C GLN A 448 -16.20 -3.64 -47.81
N GLN A 449 -15.85 -3.10 -46.63
CA GLN A 449 -15.92 -3.86 -45.38
C GLN A 449 -17.36 -4.30 -45.05
N LYS A 450 -18.37 -3.41 -45.12
CA LYS A 450 -19.78 -3.80 -44.90
C LYS A 450 -20.23 -4.93 -45.83
N ARG A 451 -19.97 -4.83 -47.14
CA ARG A 451 -20.28 -5.89 -48.12
C ARG A 451 -19.59 -7.23 -47.80
N HIS A 452 -18.41 -7.21 -47.19
CA HIS A 452 -17.68 -8.41 -46.80
C HIS A 452 -18.23 -9.05 -45.50
N GLU A 453 -18.82 -8.27 -44.60
CA GLU A 453 -19.54 -8.78 -43.43
C GLU A 453 -20.94 -9.29 -43.76
N GLU A 454 -21.68 -8.61 -44.64
CA GLU A 454 -22.99 -9.07 -45.13
C GLU A 454 -22.88 -10.43 -45.84
N ARG A 455 -21.87 -10.62 -46.69
CA ARG A 455 -21.54 -11.92 -47.30
C ARG A 455 -21.14 -12.98 -46.25
N ARG A 456 -20.66 -12.58 -45.08
CA ARG A 456 -20.33 -13.46 -43.95
C ARG A 456 -21.59 -13.85 -43.15
N LYS A 457 -22.50 -12.90 -42.88
CA LYS A 457 -23.80 -13.15 -42.25
C LYS A 457 -24.67 -14.06 -43.13
N ARG A 458 -24.85 -13.75 -44.42
CA ARG A 458 -25.58 -14.63 -45.37
C ARG A 458 -25.01 -16.06 -45.41
N ARG A 459 -23.67 -16.23 -45.37
CA ARG A 459 -23.04 -17.56 -45.29
C ARG A 459 -23.24 -18.29 -43.95
N LYS A 460 -23.45 -17.58 -42.83
CA LYS A 460 -23.88 -18.22 -41.57
C LYS A 460 -25.35 -18.64 -41.62
N ASN A 461 -26.23 -17.77 -42.11
CA ASN A 461 -27.67 -18.07 -42.17
C ASN A 461 -27.97 -19.25 -43.11
N ASN A 462 -27.35 -19.32 -44.30
CA ASN A 462 -27.46 -20.51 -45.17
C ASN A 462 -26.90 -21.80 -44.55
N MET A 463 -25.95 -21.73 -43.61
CA MET A 463 -25.47 -22.90 -42.87
C MET A 463 -26.45 -23.34 -41.77
N ALA A 464 -27.18 -22.41 -41.16
CA ALA A 464 -28.24 -22.74 -40.19
C ALA A 464 -29.46 -23.39 -40.88
N PHE A 465 -29.91 -22.81 -42.00
CA PHE A 465 -31.07 -23.28 -42.76
C PHE A 465 -30.90 -24.70 -43.33
N ILE A 466 -29.67 -25.14 -43.58
CA ILE A 466 -29.34 -26.52 -43.98
C ILE A 466 -29.40 -27.50 -42.79
N HIS A 467 -29.30 -27.01 -41.55
CA HIS A 467 -29.35 -27.84 -40.35
C HIS A 467 -30.79 -28.07 -39.85
N GLU A 468 -31.67 -27.07 -39.93
CA GLU A 468 -33.08 -27.18 -39.53
C GLU A 468 -33.89 -28.16 -40.39
N ASN A 469 -33.72 -28.13 -41.72
CA ASN A 469 -34.42 -29.04 -42.65
C ASN A 469 -34.03 -30.53 -42.54
N ASN A 470 -33.18 -30.91 -41.58
CA ASN A 470 -32.82 -32.30 -41.27
C ASN A 470 -33.46 -32.84 -39.98
N LEU A 471 -34.37 -32.08 -39.34
CA LEU A 471 -35.01 -32.45 -38.06
C LEU A 471 -36.54 -32.67 -38.13
N THR A 472 -37.14 -32.57 -39.31
CA THR A 472 -38.60 -32.72 -39.50
C THR A 472 -38.95 -33.86 -40.48
N SER A 473 -38.72 -35.12 -40.08
CA SER A 473 -39.24 -36.29 -40.79
C SER A 473 -39.33 -37.53 -39.87
N GLY A 474 -40.52 -38.10 -39.71
CA GLY A 474 -40.71 -39.46 -39.17
C GLY A 474 -41.01 -39.57 -37.67
N ILE A 475 -42.26 -39.34 -37.28
CA ILE A 475 -42.87 -39.96 -36.09
C ILE A 475 -43.61 -41.22 -36.56
N SER A 476 -43.35 -42.40 -35.98
CA SER A 476 -44.34 -43.44 -35.59
C SER A 476 -43.76 -44.85 -35.36
N SER A 477 -44.47 -45.60 -34.50
CA SER A 477 -44.75 -47.06 -34.57
C SER A 477 -43.63 -48.12 -34.68
N SER A 478 -43.37 -48.76 -33.53
CA SER A 478 -43.49 -50.23 -33.28
C SER A 478 -42.77 -51.30 -34.13
N ASP A 479 -42.00 -52.12 -33.40
CA ASP A 479 -41.94 -53.60 -33.43
C ASP A 479 -41.13 -54.41 -34.48
N ASN A 480 -40.69 -55.57 -33.97
CA ASN A 480 -40.22 -56.80 -34.62
C ASN A 480 -38.94 -56.83 -35.50
N ASN A 481 -37.85 -57.17 -34.81
CA ASN A 481 -37.05 -58.41 -34.99
C ASN A 481 -36.38 -58.76 -36.35
N SER A 482 -35.07 -59.02 -36.27
CA SER A 482 -34.23 -59.80 -37.22
C SER A 482 -33.82 -59.20 -38.59
N THR A 483 -32.77 -59.81 -39.18
CA THR A 483 -32.28 -59.67 -40.58
C THR A 483 -31.96 -58.27 -41.18
N ASN A 484 -30.85 -57.63 -40.79
CA ASN A 484 -30.04 -56.83 -41.74
C ASN A 484 -28.57 -56.53 -41.30
N ALA A 485 -27.81 -57.55 -40.89
CA ALA A 485 -26.43 -57.37 -40.40
C ALA A 485 -25.41 -57.00 -41.50
N GLN A 486 -25.55 -57.50 -42.73
CA GLN A 486 -24.59 -57.29 -43.83
C GLN A 486 -24.51 -55.82 -44.27
N ASN A 487 -25.63 -55.15 -44.51
CA ASN A 487 -25.66 -53.83 -45.16
C ASN A 487 -25.05 -52.69 -44.33
N ARG A 488 -25.00 -52.80 -42.99
CA ARG A 488 -24.38 -51.78 -42.13
C ARG A 488 -22.84 -51.79 -42.20
N LYS A 489 -22.18 -52.93 -42.46
CA LYS A 489 -20.71 -53.03 -42.49
C LYS A 489 -20.07 -52.31 -43.69
N ASN A 490 -20.66 -52.41 -44.89
CA ASN A 490 -20.14 -51.71 -46.08
C ASN A 490 -20.36 -50.18 -46.04
N LYS A 491 -21.43 -49.70 -45.39
CA LYS A 491 -21.73 -48.26 -45.31
C LYS A 491 -20.76 -47.52 -44.36
N ASN A 492 -20.35 -48.15 -43.24
CA ASN A 492 -19.38 -47.56 -42.31
C ASN A 492 -17.95 -47.56 -42.85
N ARG A 493 -17.52 -48.58 -43.60
CA ARG A 493 -16.15 -48.65 -44.15
C ARG A 493 -15.87 -47.46 -45.09
N ARG A 494 -16.80 -47.15 -46.01
CA ARG A 494 -16.72 -45.97 -46.89
C ARG A 494 -16.77 -44.61 -46.16
N ARG A 495 -17.35 -44.55 -44.96
CA ARG A 495 -17.44 -43.30 -44.17
C ARG A 495 -16.09 -42.95 -43.52
N ASN A 496 -15.41 -43.94 -42.96
CA ASN A 496 -14.13 -43.74 -42.27
C ASN A 496 -13.02 -43.30 -43.24
N ASP A 497 -12.95 -43.86 -44.46
CA ASP A 497 -11.98 -43.43 -45.48
C ASP A 497 -12.21 -41.97 -45.92
N PHE A 498 -13.46 -41.53 -46.01
CA PHE A 498 -13.81 -40.15 -46.34
C PHE A 498 -13.36 -39.15 -45.26
N GLU A 499 -13.52 -39.51 -43.98
CA GLU A 499 -13.08 -38.66 -42.87
C GLU A 499 -11.55 -38.64 -42.74
N LYS A 500 -10.86 -39.77 -42.99
CA LYS A 500 -9.39 -39.85 -43.03
C LYS A 500 -8.80 -38.95 -44.13
N GLN A 501 -9.32 -39.03 -45.36
CA GLN A 501 -8.91 -38.11 -46.44
C GLN A 501 -9.22 -36.64 -46.10
N ARG A 502 -10.31 -36.35 -45.39
CA ARG A 502 -10.68 -34.98 -45.00
C ARG A 502 -9.69 -34.40 -43.98
N GLY A 503 -9.22 -35.20 -43.03
CA GLY A 503 -8.17 -34.83 -42.08
C GLY A 503 -6.83 -34.52 -42.77
N GLU A 504 -6.37 -35.42 -43.64
CA GLU A 504 -5.10 -35.28 -44.37
C GLU A 504 -5.08 -34.03 -45.27
N ARG A 505 -6.15 -33.78 -46.03
CA ARG A 505 -6.31 -32.54 -46.83
C ARG A 505 -6.25 -31.28 -45.96
N HIS A 506 -6.78 -31.32 -44.73
CA HIS A 506 -6.72 -30.20 -43.79
C HIS A 506 -5.29 -29.94 -43.25
N ILE A 507 -4.53 -31.00 -42.98
CA ILE A 507 -3.12 -30.93 -42.59
C ILE A 507 -2.26 -30.40 -43.75
N GLN A 508 -2.49 -30.87 -44.97
CA GLN A 508 -1.83 -30.36 -46.18
C GLN A 508 -2.11 -28.87 -46.41
N GLN A 509 -3.34 -28.40 -46.20
CA GLN A 509 -3.66 -26.97 -46.25
C GLN A 509 -2.94 -26.17 -45.15
N LYS A 510 -2.86 -26.67 -43.91
CA LYS A 510 -2.07 -26.04 -42.83
C LYS A 510 -0.58 -25.94 -43.21
N LYS A 511 0.02 -27.01 -43.74
CA LYS A 511 1.43 -27.03 -44.21
C LYS A 511 1.65 -26.07 -45.39
N ARG A 512 0.77 -26.05 -46.41
CA ARG A 512 0.82 -25.06 -47.51
C ARG A 512 0.67 -23.61 -47.02
N ARG A 513 -0.16 -23.34 -46.00
CA ARG A 513 -0.32 -21.99 -45.40
C ARG A 513 0.89 -21.54 -44.58
N ARG A 514 1.60 -22.44 -43.89
CA ARG A 514 2.90 -22.10 -43.25
C ARG A 514 3.96 -21.79 -44.31
N ARG A 515 4.19 -22.70 -45.27
CA ARG A 515 5.18 -22.49 -46.35
C ARG A 515 4.95 -21.19 -47.13
N ARG A 516 3.70 -20.82 -47.46
CA ARG A 516 3.41 -19.52 -48.10
C ARG A 516 3.73 -18.30 -47.22
N LYS A 517 3.53 -18.38 -45.90
CA LYS A 517 3.93 -17.29 -44.97
C LYS A 517 5.46 -17.21 -44.81
N GLU A 518 6.15 -18.35 -44.80
CA GLU A 518 7.61 -18.42 -44.75
C GLU A 518 8.22 -17.87 -46.04
N GLN A 519 7.72 -18.26 -47.21
CA GLN A 519 8.13 -17.70 -48.50
C GLN A 519 7.84 -16.19 -48.61
N GLN A 520 6.70 -15.70 -48.14
CA GLN A 520 6.44 -14.24 -48.09
C GLN A 520 7.33 -13.50 -47.08
N LYS A 521 7.78 -14.16 -46.01
CA LYS A 521 8.76 -13.60 -45.06
C LYS A 521 10.17 -13.57 -45.69
N GLN A 522 10.56 -14.61 -46.41
CA GLN A 522 11.85 -14.67 -47.12
C GLN A 522 11.90 -13.69 -48.31
N GLN A 523 10.85 -13.59 -49.12
CA GLN A 523 10.78 -12.59 -50.20
C GLN A 523 10.85 -11.14 -49.68
N ARG A 524 10.30 -10.87 -48.50
CA ARG A 524 10.45 -9.57 -47.80
C ARG A 524 11.82 -9.34 -47.18
N LEU A 525 12.67 -10.36 -47.02
CA LEU A 525 14.08 -10.19 -46.62
C LEU A 525 15.03 -10.18 -47.82
N SER A 526 14.68 -10.83 -48.94
CA SER A 526 15.47 -10.76 -50.17
C SER A 526 15.27 -9.45 -50.93
N SER A 527 14.11 -8.81 -50.84
CA SER A 527 13.86 -7.47 -51.41
C SER A 527 14.46 -6.31 -50.59
N LEU A 528 15.53 -6.56 -49.84
CA LEU A 528 16.20 -5.59 -48.93
C LEU A 528 17.74 -5.57 -49.06
N ARG A 529 18.28 -6.24 -50.09
CA ARG A 529 19.67 -6.15 -50.57
C ARG A 529 19.65 -6.20 -52.10
N THR A 530 20.68 -5.61 -52.74
CA THR A 530 20.83 -5.39 -54.21
C THR A 530 19.69 -4.57 -54.83
N ASP A 531 19.87 -3.35 -55.38
CA ASP A 531 21.12 -2.67 -55.80
C ASP A 531 21.11 -1.13 -55.63
N PHE A 532 22.28 -0.53 -55.84
CA PHE A 532 22.53 0.91 -55.96
C PHE A 532 22.53 1.37 -57.43
N SER A 533 21.95 2.53 -57.70
CA SER A 533 22.44 3.45 -58.74
C SER A 533 22.03 4.90 -58.44
N THR A 534 22.59 5.85 -59.19
CA THR A 534 22.84 7.24 -58.78
C THR A 534 21.72 8.26 -59.08
N ASP A 535 21.87 9.42 -58.42
CA ASP A 535 21.41 10.77 -58.79
C ASP A 535 19.92 11.12 -58.96
N SER A 536 19.44 11.94 -58.01
CA SER A 536 18.54 13.09 -58.23
C SER A 536 18.06 13.73 -56.90
N ILE A 537 17.95 12.95 -55.82
CA ILE A 537 17.27 13.35 -54.56
C ILE A 537 18.23 14.09 -53.59
N HIS A 538 18.98 15.08 -54.07
CA HIS A 538 20.07 15.70 -53.28
C HIS A 538 19.73 17.02 -52.57
N LEU A 539 18.57 17.64 -52.85
CA LEU A 539 18.23 18.98 -52.33
C LEU A 539 17.23 19.00 -51.16
N GLU A 540 16.19 18.17 -51.15
CA GLU A 540 15.10 18.33 -50.16
C GLU A 540 15.36 17.66 -48.80
N LYS A 541 16.07 16.51 -48.78
CA LYS A 541 16.46 15.84 -47.52
C LYS A 541 17.38 16.71 -46.65
N ARG A 542 18.20 17.60 -47.24
CA ARG A 542 19.20 18.40 -46.53
C ARG A 542 18.57 19.39 -45.54
N ARG A 543 17.43 20.01 -45.88
CA ARG A 543 16.68 20.91 -44.97
C ARG A 543 16.08 20.18 -43.76
N ASN A 544 15.57 18.96 -43.93
CA ASN A 544 14.93 18.18 -42.85
C ASN A 544 15.91 17.38 -41.97
N LEU A 545 17.17 17.22 -42.39
CA LEU A 545 18.26 16.72 -41.53
C LEU A 545 18.85 17.85 -40.66
N LEU A 546 19.08 19.04 -41.23
CA LEU A 546 19.59 20.19 -40.47
C LEU A 546 18.67 20.63 -39.32
N SER A 547 17.35 20.45 -39.44
CA SER A 547 16.39 20.70 -38.36
C SER A 547 16.33 19.62 -37.27
N LYS A 548 16.88 18.42 -37.52
CA LYS A 548 16.97 17.33 -36.52
C LYS A 548 18.34 17.24 -35.84
N ILE A 549 19.41 17.66 -36.51
CA ILE A 549 20.78 17.71 -35.94
C ILE A 549 20.89 18.75 -34.81
N ASN A 550 19.97 19.73 -34.74
CA ASN A 550 20.00 20.81 -33.74
C ASN A 550 19.05 20.62 -32.52
N LYS A 551 18.50 19.42 -32.29
CA LYS A 551 17.89 19.10 -30.99
C LYS A 551 18.99 18.84 -29.96
N ARG A 552 19.38 19.89 -29.23
CA ARG A 552 20.30 19.81 -28.07
C ARG A 552 19.95 18.62 -27.17
N THR A 553 20.96 17.82 -26.81
CA THR A 553 20.91 16.72 -25.83
C THR A 553 20.77 17.25 -24.40
N GLY A 554 19.65 17.92 -24.13
CA GLY A 554 19.35 18.50 -22.83
C GLY A 554 18.82 17.47 -21.84
N VAL A 555 19.34 17.50 -20.62
CA VAL A 555 18.76 16.79 -19.46
C VAL A 555 17.26 17.13 -19.36
N PRO A 556 16.36 16.15 -19.14
CA PRO A 556 14.93 16.41 -19.12
C PRO A 556 14.53 17.45 -18.06
N ARG A 557 13.48 18.21 -18.36
CA ARG A 557 12.88 19.18 -17.43
C ARG A 557 12.31 18.44 -16.21
N VAL A 558 12.17 19.18 -15.11
CA VAL A 558 11.44 18.71 -13.92
C VAL A 558 9.98 18.46 -14.30
N PRO A 559 9.33 17.37 -13.84
CA PRO A 559 7.92 17.15 -14.06
C PRO A 559 7.04 18.24 -13.43
N GLU A 560 5.86 18.47 -14.00
CA GLU A 560 4.87 19.39 -13.43
C GLU A 560 4.22 18.87 -12.15
N LYS A 561 4.25 17.54 -11.94
CA LYS A 561 3.84 16.86 -10.71
C LYS A 561 5.07 16.30 -10.01
N CYS A 562 5.46 16.90 -8.89
CA CYS A 562 6.50 16.39 -8.00
C CYS A 562 5.91 16.06 -6.63
N SER A 563 6.06 14.80 -6.19
CA SER A 563 6.01 14.46 -4.77
C SER A 563 7.42 14.23 -4.25
N LEU A 564 7.66 14.58 -2.99
CA LEU A 564 8.89 14.24 -2.26
C LEU A 564 8.71 12.98 -1.41
N ARG A 565 7.46 12.59 -1.13
CA ARG A 565 7.13 11.41 -0.32
C ARG A 565 6.28 10.46 -1.14
N LEU A 566 6.82 9.28 -1.38
CA LEU A 566 6.23 8.21 -2.17
C LEU A 566 6.38 6.92 -1.36
N MET A 567 5.37 6.61 -0.55
CA MET A 567 5.33 5.38 0.25
C MET A 567 4.19 4.54 -0.28
N GLU A 568 4.45 3.27 -0.56
CA GLU A 568 3.44 2.36 -1.11
C GLU A 568 2.33 2.12 -0.08
N ARG A 569 1.09 2.08 -0.58
CA ARG A 569 -0.13 2.01 0.23
C ARG A 569 -0.49 0.56 0.53
N CYS A 570 -0.39 -0.31 -0.47
CA CYS A 570 -0.63 -1.75 -0.30
C CYS A 570 0.35 -2.34 0.73
N SER A 571 -0.16 -3.11 1.70
CA SER A 571 0.63 -3.67 2.82
C SER A 571 1.35 -4.97 2.49
N TRP A 572 1.11 -5.59 1.34
CA TRP A 572 1.59 -6.94 1.03
C TRP A 572 2.96 -6.95 0.33
N PRO A 573 3.80 -7.99 0.49
CA PRO A 573 5.00 -8.13 -0.32
C PRO A 573 4.68 -8.33 -1.81
N GLN A 574 5.50 -7.73 -2.67
CA GLN A 574 5.41 -7.76 -4.15
C GLN A 574 4.11 -7.24 -4.80
N CYS A 575 3.18 -6.61 -4.05
CA CYS A 575 1.95 -6.08 -4.63
C CYS A 575 2.11 -4.76 -5.40
N ASN A 576 3.25 -4.07 -5.30
CA ASN A 576 3.53 -2.97 -6.23
C ASN A 576 3.79 -3.57 -7.64
N HIS A 577 3.08 -3.08 -8.65
CA HIS A 577 3.11 -3.66 -10.00
C HIS A 577 4.49 -3.51 -10.69
N SER A 578 5.33 -2.59 -10.23
CA SER A 578 6.65 -2.28 -10.80
C SER A 578 7.81 -3.00 -10.07
N CYS A 579 7.53 -3.87 -9.09
CA CYS A 579 8.58 -4.68 -8.46
C CYS A 579 9.24 -5.65 -9.44
N PRO A 580 10.55 -5.94 -9.29
CA PRO A 580 11.23 -7.00 -10.04
C PRO A 580 10.61 -8.37 -9.78
N SER A 581 10.84 -9.32 -10.71
CA SER A 581 10.57 -10.74 -10.48
C SER A 581 11.40 -11.27 -9.29
N LEU A 582 10.85 -12.25 -8.57
CA LEU A 582 11.61 -13.04 -7.60
C LEU A 582 12.12 -14.31 -8.27
N THR A 583 13.27 -14.80 -7.81
CA THR A 583 13.78 -16.14 -8.17
C THR A 583 13.60 -17.12 -7.02
N ASN A 584 13.30 -18.37 -7.35
CA ASN A 584 13.20 -19.46 -6.40
C ASN A 584 14.61 -19.77 -5.85
N PRO A 585 14.86 -19.73 -4.53
CA PRO A 585 16.20 -19.94 -3.98
C PRO A 585 16.72 -21.38 -4.12
N ALA A 586 15.87 -22.35 -4.47
CA ALA A 586 16.23 -23.75 -4.68
C ALA A 586 16.43 -24.11 -6.17
N THR A 587 15.63 -23.57 -7.09
CA THR A 587 15.74 -23.88 -8.54
C THR A 587 16.41 -22.79 -9.38
N GLY A 588 16.48 -21.55 -8.88
CA GLY A 588 17.00 -20.38 -9.61
C GLY A 588 16.04 -19.78 -10.63
N GLU A 589 14.88 -20.40 -10.88
CA GLU A 589 13.88 -19.94 -11.85
C GLU A 589 13.05 -18.75 -11.32
N GLU A 590 12.46 -17.93 -12.20
CA GLU A 590 11.54 -16.86 -11.77
C GLU A 590 10.26 -17.45 -11.17
N MET A 591 9.98 -17.15 -9.90
CA MET A 591 8.73 -17.52 -9.24
C MET A 591 7.57 -16.68 -9.78
N ARG A 592 6.50 -17.35 -10.20
CA ARG A 592 5.24 -16.70 -10.53
C ARG A 592 4.62 -16.10 -9.27
N PHE A 593 3.85 -15.02 -9.46
CA PHE A 593 3.17 -14.38 -8.34
C PHE A 593 2.18 -15.32 -7.61
N LEU A 594 1.59 -16.31 -8.31
CA LEU A 594 0.77 -17.36 -7.71
C LEU A 594 1.56 -18.35 -6.84
N GLU A 595 2.75 -18.78 -7.28
CA GLU A 595 3.62 -19.68 -6.53
C GLU A 595 4.13 -18.99 -5.27
N LEU A 596 4.50 -17.71 -5.39
CA LEU A 596 4.80 -16.84 -4.26
C LEU A 596 3.62 -16.80 -3.28
N LEU A 597 2.41 -16.47 -3.73
CA LEU A 597 1.21 -16.41 -2.88
C LEU A 597 0.88 -17.75 -2.22
N SER A 598 1.03 -18.87 -2.92
CA SER A 598 0.87 -20.22 -2.36
C SER A 598 1.83 -20.44 -1.19
N SER A 599 3.08 -19.97 -1.29
CA SER A 599 4.05 -20.04 -0.18
C SER A 599 3.67 -19.23 1.06
N PHE A 600 2.80 -18.21 0.96
CA PHE A 600 2.20 -17.52 2.12
C PHE A 600 1.16 -18.38 2.86
N GLY A 601 0.80 -19.55 2.33
CA GLY A 601 -0.35 -20.35 2.77
C GLY A 601 -1.67 -19.89 2.13
N LEU A 602 -1.63 -19.23 0.97
CA LEU A 602 -2.85 -18.89 0.23
C LEU A 602 -3.29 -20.10 -0.59
N ASP A 603 -4.44 -20.68 -0.25
CA ASP A 603 -5.08 -21.74 -1.04
C ASP A 603 -5.51 -21.17 -2.40
N ILE A 604 -4.81 -21.59 -3.45
CA ILE A 604 -5.03 -21.11 -4.82
C ILE A 604 -6.29 -21.72 -5.43
N GLU A 605 -6.74 -22.90 -4.99
CA GLU A 605 -7.98 -23.53 -5.45
C GLU A 605 -9.20 -22.86 -4.81
N ALA A 606 -9.12 -22.51 -3.52
CA ALA A 606 -10.11 -21.65 -2.87
C ALA A 606 -10.18 -20.26 -3.51
N VAL A 607 -9.03 -19.66 -3.89
CA VAL A 607 -8.98 -18.39 -4.62
C VAL A 607 -9.61 -18.51 -6.01
N ALA A 608 -9.31 -19.56 -6.78
CA ALA A 608 -9.94 -19.81 -8.08
C ALA A 608 -11.47 -19.93 -7.95
N THR A 609 -11.92 -20.69 -6.94
CA THR A 609 -13.33 -20.88 -6.60
C THR A 609 -14.02 -19.57 -6.21
N ALA A 610 -13.41 -18.76 -5.34
CA ALA A 610 -13.95 -17.46 -4.92
C ALA A 610 -14.01 -16.44 -6.06
N LEU A 611 -13.02 -16.44 -6.95
CA LEU A 611 -12.98 -15.60 -8.15
C LEU A 611 -13.91 -16.11 -9.27
N GLY A 612 -14.44 -17.33 -9.17
CA GLY A 612 -15.32 -17.94 -10.17
C GLY A 612 -14.62 -18.27 -11.49
N VAL A 613 -13.33 -18.62 -11.43
CA VAL A 613 -12.49 -18.97 -12.59
C VAL A 613 -11.86 -20.34 -12.38
N ASP A 614 -11.56 -21.05 -13.47
CA ASP A 614 -10.84 -22.33 -13.38
C ASP A 614 -9.33 -22.11 -13.12
N MET A 615 -8.67 -23.14 -12.58
CA MET A 615 -7.24 -23.11 -12.28
C MET A 615 -6.35 -22.88 -13.50
N GLN A 616 -6.77 -23.25 -14.72
CA GLN A 616 -5.98 -22.99 -15.92
C GLN A 616 -6.11 -21.51 -16.35
N THR A 617 -7.28 -20.90 -16.20
CA THR A 617 -7.47 -19.45 -16.35
C THR A 617 -6.66 -18.68 -15.31
N LEU A 618 -6.77 -19.03 -14.02
CA LEU A 618 -6.07 -18.34 -12.94
C LEU A 618 -4.54 -18.39 -13.14
N ASN A 619 -3.97 -19.57 -13.44
CA ASN A 619 -2.54 -19.76 -13.70
C ASN A 619 -1.99 -19.03 -14.95
N ASN A 620 -2.87 -18.44 -15.77
CA ASN A 620 -2.52 -17.63 -16.94
C ASN A 620 -2.95 -16.16 -16.83
N MET A 621 -3.51 -15.71 -15.69
CA MET A 621 -3.75 -14.29 -15.44
C MET A 621 -2.45 -13.50 -15.32
N ASP A 622 -2.45 -12.25 -15.76
CA ASP A 622 -1.32 -11.35 -15.50
C ASP A 622 -1.21 -11.00 -14.02
N ARG A 623 0.02 -10.75 -13.54
CA ARG A 623 0.30 -10.27 -12.18
C ARG A 623 -0.50 -9.00 -11.85
N THR A 624 -0.69 -8.08 -12.79
CA THR A 624 -1.48 -6.86 -12.56
C THR A 624 -2.95 -7.19 -12.33
N GLU A 625 -3.51 -8.12 -13.10
CA GLU A 625 -4.90 -8.56 -12.95
C GLU A 625 -5.10 -9.27 -11.61
N LEU A 626 -4.24 -10.24 -11.29
CA LEU A 626 -4.30 -11.00 -10.05
C LEU A 626 -4.06 -10.14 -8.79
N VAL A 627 -3.08 -9.23 -8.80
CA VAL A 627 -2.89 -8.26 -7.71
C VAL A 627 -4.14 -7.43 -7.50
N ASN A 628 -4.78 -6.94 -8.58
CA ASN A 628 -6.05 -6.20 -8.45
C ASN A 628 -7.15 -7.10 -7.88
N LEU A 629 -7.33 -8.31 -8.38
CA LEU A 629 -8.36 -9.25 -7.93
C LEU A 629 -8.22 -9.65 -6.44
N LEU A 630 -7.00 -9.66 -5.89
CA LEU A 630 -6.70 -10.02 -4.50
C LEU A 630 -6.57 -8.82 -3.54
N THR A 631 -6.20 -7.64 -4.02
CA THR A 631 -6.07 -6.41 -3.20
C THR A 631 -7.31 -5.51 -3.22
N GLN A 632 -8.24 -5.76 -4.15
CA GLN A 632 -9.61 -5.26 -4.05
C GLN A 632 -10.31 -5.96 -2.88
N GLN A 633 -10.69 -5.18 -1.86
CA GLN A 633 -11.64 -5.65 -0.83
C GLN A 633 -12.89 -6.17 -1.54
N GLU A 634 -13.36 -7.38 -1.20
CA GLU A 634 -14.46 -8.04 -1.92
C GLU A 634 -15.85 -7.44 -1.60
N SER A 635 -16.07 -6.25 -2.14
CA SER A 635 -17.35 -5.55 -2.16
C SER A 635 -17.93 -5.59 -3.57
N ASN A 636 -18.49 -6.73 -3.96
CA ASN A 636 -19.36 -6.81 -5.15
C ASN A 636 -20.65 -6.05 -4.85
N LEU A 637 -21.09 -5.16 -5.77
CA LEU A 637 -22.42 -4.55 -5.65
C LEU A 637 -23.50 -5.62 -5.86
N GLU A 638 -24.53 -5.65 -5.02
CA GLU A 638 -25.71 -6.49 -5.26
C GLU A 638 -26.90 -5.61 -5.67
N LEU A 639 -27.29 -5.73 -6.95
CA LEU A 639 -28.53 -5.16 -7.44
C LEU A 639 -29.70 -5.91 -6.79
N ASN A 640 -30.65 -5.19 -6.18
CA ASN A 640 -31.81 -5.77 -5.50
C ASN A 640 -33.09 -5.07 -6.00
N TRP A 641 -34.16 -5.83 -6.26
CA TRP A 641 -35.48 -5.31 -6.64
C TRP A 641 -36.59 -6.03 -5.87
N PRO A 642 -37.76 -5.40 -5.62
CA PRO A 642 -38.88 -6.10 -4.97
C PRO A 642 -39.47 -7.17 -5.89
N PRO A 643 -40.16 -8.19 -5.33
CA PRO A 643 -40.96 -9.11 -6.14
C PRO A 643 -42.13 -8.40 -6.84
N ASP A 644 -42.72 -7.41 -6.17
CA ASP A 644 -43.98 -6.75 -6.56
C ASP A 644 -43.72 -5.45 -7.34
N CYS A 645 -42.95 -5.52 -8.43
CA CYS A 645 -42.75 -4.39 -9.33
C CYS A 645 -43.99 -4.13 -10.18
N TYR A 646 -44.75 -3.06 -9.88
CA TYR A 646 -45.93 -2.62 -10.65
C TYR A 646 -45.68 -2.52 -12.16
N THR A 647 -44.52 -2.01 -12.56
CA THR A 647 -44.04 -2.03 -13.95
C THR A 647 -42.72 -2.81 -14.01
N ARG A 648 -42.71 -3.93 -14.74
CA ARG A 648 -41.49 -4.73 -14.94
C ARG A 648 -40.59 -4.02 -15.96
N PRO A 649 -39.32 -3.74 -15.66
CA PRO A 649 -38.37 -3.30 -16.68
C PRO A 649 -38.00 -4.44 -17.62
N GLU A 650 -37.91 -4.15 -18.92
CA GLU A 650 -37.35 -5.05 -19.93
C GLU A 650 -35.85 -5.28 -19.70
N TRP A 651 -35.15 -4.20 -19.33
CA TRP A 651 -33.72 -4.23 -19.01
C TRP A 651 -33.34 -3.21 -17.92
N ILE A 652 -32.22 -3.48 -17.25
CA ILE A 652 -31.62 -2.60 -16.23
C ILE A 652 -30.19 -2.27 -16.67
N GLY A 653 -29.82 -0.99 -16.61
CA GLY A 653 -28.47 -0.51 -16.85
C GLY A 653 -27.77 -0.07 -15.58
N PHE A 654 -26.49 -0.41 -15.44
CA PHE A 654 -25.58 0.10 -14.43
C PHE A 654 -24.65 1.16 -15.06
N TYR A 655 -24.46 2.30 -14.42
CA TYR A 655 -23.76 3.47 -14.98
C TYR A 655 -22.78 4.10 -13.98
N GLY A 656 -21.72 4.73 -14.50
CA GLY A 656 -20.77 5.51 -13.68
C GLY A 656 -21.26 6.93 -13.36
N ASP A 657 -22.14 7.47 -14.20
CA ASP A 657 -22.75 8.79 -14.09
C ASP A 657 -24.28 8.66 -14.18
N ASN A 658 -25.02 9.72 -13.83
CA ASN A 658 -26.48 9.68 -13.81
C ASN A 658 -27.06 9.59 -15.25
N PRO A 659 -27.78 8.51 -15.62
CA PRO A 659 -28.32 8.34 -16.96
C PRO A 659 -29.56 9.20 -17.27
N ALA A 660 -30.22 9.80 -16.28
CA ALA A 660 -31.33 10.73 -16.52
C ALA A 660 -30.87 12.09 -17.07
N ILE A 661 -29.56 12.40 -16.97
CA ILE A 661 -28.98 13.68 -17.41
C ILE A 661 -27.73 13.53 -18.28
N SER A 662 -27.25 12.30 -18.52
CA SER A 662 -26.08 12.03 -19.35
C SER A 662 -26.40 10.98 -20.41
N PHE A 663 -26.03 11.26 -21.66
CA PHE A 663 -26.13 10.32 -22.78
C PHE A 663 -25.02 9.25 -22.75
N THR A 664 -24.73 8.71 -21.57
CA THR A 664 -23.74 7.65 -21.38
C THR A 664 -24.34 6.28 -21.69
N GLN A 665 -23.50 5.35 -22.16
CA GLN A 665 -23.90 3.94 -22.30
C GLN A 665 -23.74 3.22 -20.96
N PRO A 666 -24.58 2.23 -20.65
CA PRO A 666 -24.45 1.44 -19.43
C PRO A 666 -23.12 0.66 -19.43
N LEU A 667 -22.43 0.68 -18.29
CA LEU A 667 -21.25 -0.15 -18.00
C LEU A 667 -21.60 -1.65 -17.98
N LEU A 668 -22.82 -1.97 -17.54
CA LEU A 668 -23.42 -3.29 -17.64
C LEU A 668 -24.91 -3.14 -17.97
N ARG A 669 -25.38 -3.88 -18.97
CA ARG A 669 -26.80 -3.99 -19.34
C ARG A 669 -27.27 -5.40 -18.98
N ILE A 670 -28.34 -5.47 -18.19
CA ILE A 670 -28.97 -6.70 -17.70
C ILE A 670 -30.32 -6.82 -18.41
N GLU A 671 -30.45 -7.84 -19.26
CA GLU A 671 -31.67 -8.15 -20.02
C GLU A 671 -32.34 -9.39 -19.41
N ASN A 672 -33.63 -9.62 -19.70
CA ASN A 672 -34.42 -10.74 -19.17
C ASN A 672 -34.52 -10.77 -17.63
N VAL A 673 -34.96 -9.65 -17.02
CA VAL A 673 -35.18 -9.53 -15.57
C VAL A 673 -36.30 -10.48 -15.11
N SER A 674 -35.91 -11.64 -14.56
CA SER A 674 -36.82 -12.73 -14.21
C SER A 674 -37.39 -12.65 -12.78
N ASN A 675 -38.52 -13.33 -12.56
CA ASN A 675 -39.22 -13.36 -11.28
C ASN A 675 -38.62 -14.31 -10.22
N THR A 676 -37.56 -15.09 -10.52
CA THR A 676 -37.07 -16.14 -9.60
C THR A 676 -35.93 -15.71 -8.70
N THR A 677 -35.18 -14.67 -9.08
CA THR A 677 -34.03 -14.17 -8.31
C THR A 677 -34.09 -12.65 -8.18
N PHE A 678 -34.75 -12.16 -7.13
CA PHE A 678 -34.95 -10.73 -6.81
C PHE A 678 -33.67 -9.92 -6.49
N LYS A 679 -32.51 -10.52 -6.73
CA LYS A 679 -31.19 -9.94 -6.48
C LYS A 679 -30.16 -10.51 -7.46
N MET A 680 -29.19 -9.69 -7.84
CA MET A 680 -28.13 -10.06 -8.79
C MET A 680 -26.79 -9.44 -8.36
N PRO A 681 -25.73 -10.25 -8.14
CA PRO A 681 -24.39 -9.71 -7.91
C PRO A 681 -23.84 -9.13 -9.21
N ILE A 682 -23.55 -7.84 -9.20
CA ILE A 682 -22.85 -7.15 -10.29
C ILE A 682 -21.39 -7.60 -10.22
N LYS A 683 -20.93 -8.35 -11.23
CA LYS A 683 -19.54 -8.88 -11.32
C LYS A 683 -18.45 -7.81 -11.47
N GLN A 684 -18.82 -6.53 -11.50
CA GLN A 684 -17.89 -5.40 -11.48
C GLN A 684 -17.35 -5.20 -10.05
N LYS A 685 -16.14 -5.69 -9.78
CA LYS A 685 -15.48 -5.46 -8.49
C LYS A 685 -15.33 -3.96 -8.22
N LEU A 686 -15.68 -3.53 -7.00
CA LEU A 686 -15.42 -2.19 -6.51
C LEU A 686 -13.97 -2.06 -6.00
N GLY A 687 -13.32 -0.94 -6.31
CA GLY A 687 -12.19 -0.46 -5.51
C GLY A 687 -12.67 0.14 -4.18
N LYS A 688 -11.75 0.42 -3.26
CA LYS A 688 -12.09 1.09 -1.99
C LYS A 688 -12.84 2.40 -2.26
N LEU A 689 -14.07 2.49 -1.75
CA LEU A 689 -14.95 3.64 -1.93
C LEU A 689 -14.28 4.93 -1.47
N ARG A 690 -14.47 6.00 -2.25
CA ARG A 690 -14.06 7.37 -1.91
C ARG A 690 -15.30 8.24 -1.80
N PHE A 691 -15.39 8.97 -0.70
CA PHE A 691 -16.50 9.87 -0.44
C PHE A 691 -16.15 11.28 -0.97
N PRO A 692 -17.03 11.93 -1.74
CA PRO A 692 -16.77 13.27 -2.28
C PRO A 692 -16.81 14.33 -1.18
N GLY A 693 -16.14 15.47 -1.38
CA GLY A 693 -16.34 16.66 -0.55
C GLY A 693 -15.87 16.57 0.89
N GLY A 694 -14.71 15.96 1.17
CA GLY A 694 -14.07 15.98 2.50
C GLY A 694 -14.55 14.89 3.49
N TRP A 695 -15.35 13.92 3.02
CA TRP A 695 -15.92 12.87 3.87
C TRP A 695 -15.06 11.59 4.00
N ASN A 696 -13.84 11.54 3.46
CA ASN A 696 -12.97 10.37 3.64
C ASN A 696 -12.35 10.38 5.04
N ARG A 697 -12.12 9.20 5.61
CA ARG A 697 -11.55 9.03 6.96
C ARG A 697 -10.17 9.66 7.17
N ASN A 698 -9.46 10.07 6.11
CA ASN A 698 -8.16 10.74 6.19
C ASN A 698 -8.18 12.22 5.75
N ASP A 699 -9.36 12.80 5.50
CA ASP A 699 -9.52 14.20 5.10
C ASP A 699 -9.48 15.12 6.33
N PHE A 700 -8.27 15.39 6.85
CA PHE A 700 -8.09 16.20 8.07
C PHE A 700 -8.11 17.71 7.81
N ASN A 701 -7.63 18.15 6.65
CA ASN A 701 -7.43 19.56 6.30
C ASN A 701 -8.41 20.05 5.21
N ILE A 702 -9.59 19.42 5.10
CA ILE A 702 -10.61 19.71 4.09
C ILE A 702 -11.92 20.00 4.82
N LEU A 703 -12.54 21.15 4.53
CA LEU A 703 -13.90 21.46 5.03
C LEU A 703 -14.90 20.52 4.34
N ALA A 704 -15.63 19.75 5.13
CA ALA A 704 -16.60 18.79 4.61
C ALA A 704 -17.81 19.51 4.00
N THR A 705 -18.29 19.02 2.85
CA THR A 705 -19.42 19.60 2.12
C THR A 705 -20.74 19.05 2.66
N GLU A 706 -21.65 19.91 3.10
CA GLU A 706 -22.94 19.47 3.63
C GLU A 706 -23.86 18.88 2.53
N TYR A 707 -24.51 17.74 2.82
CA TYR A 707 -25.40 17.05 1.89
C TYR A 707 -26.78 16.76 2.52
N SER A 708 -27.67 17.76 2.49
CA SER A 708 -29.01 17.69 3.11
C SER A 708 -29.98 16.70 2.44
N LYS A 709 -29.81 16.42 1.14
CA LYS A 709 -30.53 15.37 0.38
C LYS A 709 -29.64 14.15 0.10
N GLY A 710 -28.51 14.01 0.82
CA GLY A 710 -27.47 13.05 0.50
C GLY A 710 -26.71 13.38 -0.80
N LYS A 711 -25.78 12.50 -1.17
CA LYS A 711 -24.93 12.65 -2.36
C LYS A 711 -24.63 11.30 -3.00
N CYS A 712 -25.05 11.10 -4.25
CA CYS A 712 -24.64 9.97 -5.08
C CYS A 712 -23.11 9.92 -5.24
N LEU A 713 -22.58 8.70 -5.15
CA LEU A 713 -21.28 8.28 -5.66
C LEU A 713 -21.41 7.95 -7.16
N ASN A 714 -20.30 7.56 -7.80
CA ASN A 714 -20.24 7.24 -9.25
C ASN A 714 -20.76 5.82 -9.57
N TYR A 715 -21.90 5.44 -8.98
CA TYR A 715 -22.52 4.12 -9.11
C TYR A 715 -24.04 4.29 -9.17
N TYR A 716 -24.58 4.27 -10.38
CA TYR A 716 -26.00 4.48 -10.68
C TYR A 716 -26.61 3.21 -11.28
N VAL A 717 -27.90 3.01 -11.01
CA VAL A 717 -28.74 1.97 -11.58
C VAL A 717 -29.93 2.66 -12.22
N ALA A 718 -30.32 2.24 -13.42
CA ALA A 718 -31.53 2.71 -14.08
C ALA A 718 -32.30 1.55 -14.74
N SER A 719 -33.61 1.61 -14.67
CA SER A 719 -34.53 0.60 -15.18
C SER A 719 -35.33 1.14 -16.37
N PHE A 720 -35.56 0.31 -17.39
CA PHE A 720 -36.08 0.76 -18.68
C PHE A 720 -37.16 -0.18 -19.25
N ASN A 721 -38.02 0.39 -20.09
CA ASN A 721 -39.00 -0.30 -20.93
C ASN A 721 -38.77 0.14 -22.39
N GLY A 722 -38.21 -0.72 -23.24
CA GLY A 722 -37.68 -0.31 -24.55
C GLY A 722 -36.59 0.74 -24.41
N ASN A 723 -36.92 1.98 -24.79
CA ASN A 723 -36.07 3.17 -24.62
C ASN A 723 -36.59 4.14 -23.52
N GLU A 724 -37.74 3.86 -22.91
CA GLU A 724 -38.33 4.67 -21.85
C GLU A 724 -37.61 4.41 -20.52
N LEU A 725 -37.25 5.48 -19.80
CA LEU A 725 -36.60 5.43 -18.50
C LEU A 725 -37.64 5.39 -17.39
N LEU A 726 -37.73 4.29 -16.66
CA LEU A 726 -38.72 4.09 -15.59
C LEU A 726 -38.26 4.67 -14.25
N ALA A 727 -37.01 4.41 -13.84
CA ALA A 727 -36.45 4.89 -12.59
C ALA A 727 -34.92 4.98 -12.64
N VAL A 728 -34.34 5.84 -11.79
CA VAL A 728 -32.90 5.93 -11.52
C VAL A 728 -32.65 5.95 -10.01
N GLU A 729 -31.70 5.15 -9.55
CA GLU A 729 -31.17 5.19 -8.19
C GLU A 729 -29.63 5.17 -8.17
N CYS A 730 -29.04 5.46 -7.02
CA CYS A 730 -27.58 5.54 -6.87
C CYS A 730 -27.10 5.06 -5.49
N LEU A 731 -25.88 4.52 -5.42
CA LEU A 731 -25.21 4.37 -4.12
C LEU A 731 -24.83 5.78 -3.63
N LYS A 732 -25.28 6.14 -2.43
CA LYS A 732 -25.27 7.52 -1.92
C LYS A 732 -24.90 7.58 -0.45
N ILE A 733 -24.31 8.70 -0.05
CA ILE A 733 -23.97 9.01 1.34
C ILE A 733 -24.94 10.04 1.92
N TYR A 734 -25.30 9.89 3.20
CA TYR A 734 -26.16 10.79 3.94
C TYR A 734 -25.46 11.33 5.22
N PRO A 735 -24.41 12.15 5.11
CA PRO A 735 -23.67 12.63 6.27
C PRO A 735 -24.39 13.72 7.08
N ASN A 736 -25.52 14.29 6.62
CA ASN A 736 -26.23 15.38 7.32
C ASN A 736 -27.78 15.25 7.30
N TRP A 737 -28.34 14.06 7.10
CA TRP A 737 -29.79 13.93 6.85
C TRP A 737 -30.68 14.26 8.07
N LEU A 738 -30.23 13.93 9.29
CA LEU A 738 -31.10 13.94 10.48
C LEU A 738 -31.31 15.37 11.01
N THR A 739 -30.30 16.24 10.93
CA THR A 739 -30.40 17.64 11.40
C THR A 739 -30.90 18.61 10.34
N LYS A 740 -30.62 18.36 9.04
CA LYS A 740 -30.92 19.29 7.94
C LYS A 740 -32.35 19.16 7.40
N LEU A 741 -33.06 18.05 7.65
CA LEU A 741 -34.46 17.87 7.25
C LEU A 741 -35.40 18.45 8.34
N PRO A 742 -36.04 19.62 8.12
CA PRO A 742 -36.55 20.49 9.19
C PRO A 742 -37.81 19.95 9.90
N ASN A 743 -38.54 19.03 9.28
CA ASN A 743 -39.73 18.41 9.88
C ASN A 743 -39.35 17.12 10.64
N ILE A 744 -38.32 16.40 10.19
CA ILE A 744 -37.80 15.19 10.87
C ILE A 744 -37.22 15.56 12.22
N ARG A 745 -36.37 16.60 12.30
CA ARG A 745 -35.66 16.97 13.53
C ARG A 745 -36.56 17.42 14.71
N LYS A 746 -37.86 17.61 14.45
CA LYS A 746 -38.90 17.97 15.44
C LYS A 746 -39.63 16.75 16.00
N LEU A 747 -39.43 15.56 15.42
CA LEU A 747 -39.91 14.30 15.99
C LEU A 747 -39.09 13.97 17.25
N PRO A 748 -39.73 13.52 18.35
CA PRO A 748 -39.06 12.82 19.44
C PRO A 748 -38.25 11.63 18.92
N LEU A 749 -37.18 11.28 19.62
CA LEU A 749 -36.40 10.09 19.30
C LEU A 749 -37.23 8.80 19.38
N LYS A 750 -38.23 8.68 20.28
CA LYS A 750 -39.18 7.55 20.30
C LYS A 750 -40.06 7.43 19.05
N ASP A 751 -40.32 8.54 18.35
CA ASP A 751 -41.11 8.57 17.11
C ASP A 751 -40.25 8.34 15.86
N LEU A 752 -38.92 8.51 15.92
CA LEU A 752 -38.04 8.45 14.76
C LEU A 752 -37.69 7.00 14.39
N PHE A 753 -37.81 6.66 13.10
CA PHE A 753 -37.17 5.45 12.57
C PHE A 753 -35.67 5.75 12.45
N ILE A 754 -34.83 5.14 13.28
CA ILE A 754 -33.39 5.38 13.31
C ILE A 754 -32.65 4.17 12.70
N PRO A 755 -31.87 4.34 11.60
CA PRO A 755 -31.12 3.25 11.01
C PRO A 755 -29.86 2.98 11.84
N GLY A 756 -29.71 1.74 12.30
CA GLY A 756 -28.62 1.27 13.15
C GLY A 756 -27.83 0.10 12.59
N THR A 757 -26.66 -0.15 13.18
CA THR A 757 -25.85 -1.34 12.97
C THR A 757 -25.77 -2.16 14.26
N HIS A 758 -25.90 -3.49 14.16
CA HIS A 758 -25.61 -4.39 15.27
C HIS A 758 -24.10 -4.67 15.36
N ALA A 759 -23.58 -4.77 16.59
CA ALA A 759 -22.16 -4.94 16.88
C ALA A 759 -21.28 -4.02 16.01
N SER A 760 -21.58 -2.72 15.98
CA SER A 760 -21.12 -1.75 14.99
C SER A 760 -19.59 -1.69 14.83
N GLY A 761 -18.86 -1.97 15.91
CA GLY A 761 -17.40 -2.04 15.93
C GLY A 761 -16.78 -3.35 15.44
N ALA A 762 -17.58 -4.38 15.13
CA ALA A 762 -17.17 -5.69 14.67
C ALA A 762 -16.93 -5.73 13.14
N TYR A 763 -16.03 -4.87 12.67
CA TYR A 763 -15.55 -4.85 11.28
C TYR A 763 -14.06 -5.20 11.22
N ILE A 764 -13.63 -5.85 10.14
CA ILE A 764 -12.21 -6.22 10.00
C ILE A 764 -11.41 -5.05 9.43
N THR A 765 -10.50 -4.50 10.24
CA THR A 765 -9.61 -3.38 9.85
C THR A 765 -8.57 -3.79 8.80
N ASP A 766 -8.12 -5.04 8.83
CA ASP A 766 -7.17 -5.61 7.86
C ASP A 766 -7.44 -7.11 7.69
N TYR A 767 -8.15 -7.48 6.62
CA TYR A 767 -8.57 -8.85 6.34
C TYR A 767 -7.39 -9.79 5.99
N ILE A 768 -6.19 -9.26 5.84
CA ILE A 768 -4.97 -10.02 5.59
C ILE A 768 -4.24 -10.29 6.92
N LYS A 769 -4.23 -9.33 7.86
CA LYS A 769 -3.63 -9.52 9.21
C LYS A 769 -4.45 -10.42 10.14
N THR A 770 -5.79 -10.40 10.08
CA THR A 770 -6.61 -11.22 10.98
C THR A 770 -6.45 -12.71 10.64
N LYS A 771 -5.62 -13.43 11.42
CA LYS A 771 -5.36 -14.86 11.21
C LYS A 771 -6.54 -15.76 11.56
N SER A 772 -7.37 -15.35 12.52
CA SER A 772 -8.52 -16.15 12.97
C SER A 772 -9.64 -16.17 11.91
N PHE A 773 -9.88 -17.35 11.36
CA PHE A 773 -11.03 -17.69 10.53
C PHE A 773 -12.36 -17.38 11.26
N PHE A 774 -12.44 -17.72 12.55
CA PHE A 774 -13.61 -17.43 13.39
C PHE A 774 -13.90 -15.92 13.49
N ILE A 775 -12.87 -15.08 13.68
CA ILE A 775 -13.06 -13.62 13.73
C ILE A 775 -13.51 -13.06 12.37
N LYS A 776 -12.88 -13.53 11.27
CA LYS A 776 -13.20 -13.08 9.90
C LYS A 776 -14.63 -13.38 9.48
N ASP A 777 -15.06 -14.62 9.69
CA ASP A 777 -16.23 -15.17 9.01
C ASP A 777 -17.43 -15.34 9.95
N TYR A 778 -17.23 -15.31 11.27
CA TYR A 778 -18.27 -15.56 12.26
C TYR A 778 -18.40 -14.48 13.35
N ALA A 779 -17.34 -13.72 13.66
CA ALA A 779 -17.41 -12.58 14.59
C ALA A 779 -17.65 -11.23 13.89
N ALA A 780 -17.11 -11.03 12.68
CA ALA A 780 -17.38 -9.81 11.91
C ALA A 780 -18.88 -9.69 11.59
N SER A 781 -19.46 -8.51 11.85
CA SER A 781 -20.85 -8.19 11.50
C SER A 781 -20.97 -7.04 10.51
N GLN A 782 -19.92 -6.24 10.27
CA GLN A 782 -19.99 -5.08 9.37
C GLN A 782 -18.82 -5.05 8.37
N TYR A 783 -19.11 -4.66 7.12
CA TYR A 783 -18.10 -4.46 6.07
C TYR A 783 -17.33 -3.13 6.18
N PHE A 784 -17.93 -2.13 6.80
CA PHE A 784 -17.45 -0.74 6.82
C PHE A 784 -17.03 -0.34 8.23
N ASP A 785 -15.97 0.47 8.33
CA ASP A 785 -15.58 1.08 9.61
C ASP A 785 -16.65 2.06 10.12
N VAL A 786 -16.68 2.33 11.43
CA VAL A 786 -17.74 3.16 12.04
C VAL A 786 -17.82 4.56 11.42
N TRP A 787 -16.68 5.16 11.05
CA TRP A 787 -16.66 6.40 10.25
C TRP A 787 -17.51 6.26 8.98
N SER A 788 -17.27 5.21 8.19
CA SER A 788 -17.97 4.97 6.93
C SER A 788 -19.46 4.65 7.15
N GLN A 789 -19.81 3.89 8.19
CA GLN A 789 -21.21 3.64 8.59
C GLN A 789 -21.97 4.95 8.83
N LEU A 790 -21.37 5.87 9.60
CA LEU A 790 -21.94 7.18 9.91
C LEU A 790 -22.04 8.09 8.67
N VAL A 791 -21.03 8.09 7.80
CA VAL A 791 -21.06 8.84 6.53
C VAL A 791 -22.14 8.32 5.58
N PHE A 792 -22.36 7.01 5.51
CA PHE A 792 -23.48 6.45 4.73
C PHE A 792 -24.84 6.91 5.25
N GLY A 793 -25.02 7.02 6.56
CA GLY A 793 -26.25 7.57 7.17
C GLY A 793 -26.74 6.85 8.43
N ILE A 794 -26.00 5.86 8.94
CA ILE A 794 -26.30 5.22 10.24
C ILE A 794 -26.26 6.27 11.36
N ARG A 795 -27.21 6.21 12.30
CA ARG A 795 -27.31 7.14 13.44
C ARG A 795 -27.44 6.46 14.80
N TYR A 796 -27.46 5.13 14.82
CA TYR A 796 -27.44 4.30 16.02
C TYR A 796 -26.31 3.28 15.93
N LEU A 797 -25.49 3.18 16.98
CA LEU A 797 -24.37 2.25 17.05
C LEU A 797 -24.51 1.35 18.28
N ASP A 798 -24.87 0.08 18.06
CA ASP A 798 -24.86 -0.98 19.08
C ASP A 798 -23.40 -1.44 19.30
N LEU A 799 -22.90 -1.42 20.54
CA LEU A 799 -21.52 -1.77 20.90
C LEU A 799 -21.48 -2.69 22.15
N SER A 800 -21.18 -3.97 21.94
CA SER A 800 -20.79 -4.90 23.00
C SER A 800 -19.32 -4.73 23.38
N ILE A 801 -19.00 -4.57 24.66
CA ILE A 801 -17.65 -4.28 25.14
C ILE A 801 -17.07 -5.47 25.93
N GLY A 802 -15.79 -5.75 25.72
CA GLY A 802 -15.00 -6.61 26.59
C GLY A 802 -13.79 -5.89 27.17
N TRP A 803 -13.32 -6.35 28.32
CA TRP A 803 -12.11 -5.88 28.99
C TRP A 803 -11.04 -6.97 28.99
N VAL A 804 -9.78 -6.62 28.72
CA VAL A 804 -8.65 -7.55 28.83
C VAL A 804 -7.38 -6.87 29.32
N ALA A 805 -6.81 -7.39 30.41
CA ALA A 805 -5.49 -6.99 30.89
C ALA A 805 -4.45 -7.28 29.82
N LEU A 806 -3.55 -6.32 29.55
CA LEU A 806 -2.58 -6.44 28.45
C LEU A 806 -1.67 -7.68 28.61
N HIS A 807 -1.30 -7.99 29.86
CA HIS A 807 -0.54 -9.19 30.21
C HIS A 807 -1.30 -10.48 29.88
N ASN A 808 -2.59 -10.55 30.21
CA ASN A 808 -3.42 -11.73 29.92
C ASN A 808 -3.77 -11.86 28.43
N PHE A 809 -3.86 -10.76 27.69
CA PHE A 809 -4.01 -10.79 26.23
C PHE A 809 -2.78 -11.40 25.55
N ILE A 810 -1.58 -11.14 26.07
CA ILE A 810 -0.33 -11.79 25.65
C ILE A 810 -0.39 -13.29 26.00
N MET A 811 -0.73 -13.66 27.24
CA MET A 811 -0.82 -15.07 27.66
C MET A 811 -1.89 -15.88 26.90
N THR A 812 -3.04 -15.27 26.55
CA THR A 812 -4.11 -15.96 25.81
C THR A 812 -3.75 -16.18 24.32
N LEU A 813 -2.71 -15.50 23.83
CA LEU A 813 -2.10 -15.73 22.51
C LEU A 813 -0.86 -16.63 22.57
N ILE A 814 -0.41 -17.05 23.77
CA ILE A 814 0.80 -17.85 24.00
C ILE A 814 0.45 -19.08 24.85
N ASN A 815 -0.13 -20.08 24.18
CA ASN A 815 0.11 -21.50 24.44
C ASN A 815 0.31 -22.15 23.07
N GLU A 816 1.32 -22.98 22.85
CA GLU A 816 2.12 -23.75 23.80
C GLU A 816 3.61 -23.31 23.89
N GLN A 817 4.33 -23.83 24.90
CA GLN A 817 5.80 -23.85 25.03
C GLN A 817 6.58 -22.52 25.08
N LEU A 818 6.48 -21.77 26.20
CA LEU A 818 7.62 -21.10 26.87
C LEU A 818 7.14 -20.33 28.12
N ILE A 819 7.34 -20.88 29.33
CA ILE A 819 7.00 -20.20 30.61
C ILE A 819 8.25 -19.76 31.38
N ASP A 820 9.30 -20.59 31.44
CA ASP A 820 10.48 -20.42 32.32
C ASP A 820 11.40 -19.21 32.03
N GLN A 821 11.08 -18.33 31.08
CA GLN A 821 11.93 -17.18 30.73
C GLN A 821 11.32 -15.79 31.01
N MET A 822 10.04 -15.68 31.38
CA MET A 822 9.39 -14.36 31.54
C MET A 822 9.30 -13.84 32.98
N GLU A 823 9.42 -14.68 34.02
CA GLU A 823 9.45 -14.19 35.41
C GLU A 823 10.66 -13.28 35.70
N HIS A 824 11.79 -13.51 35.02
CA HIS A 824 13.03 -12.76 35.23
C HIS A 824 13.00 -11.31 34.70
N PHE A 825 11.96 -10.89 33.97
CA PHE A 825 11.85 -9.52 33.44
C PHE A 825 11.03 -8.56 34.31
N SER A 826 10.42 -9.04 35.41
CA SER A 826 9.57 -8.22 36.29
C SER A 826 10.35 -7.28 37.24
N TYR A 827 11.69 -7.33 37.24
CA TYR A 827 12.54 -6.62 38.22
C TYR A 827 13.72 -5.86 37.58
N LYS A 828 13.43 -4.79 36.81
CA LYS A 828 14.24 -3.55 36.65
C LYS A 828 13.72 -2.59 35.57
N THR A 829 12.55 -1.98 35.80
CA THR A 829 12.23 -0.66 35.25
C THR A 829 11.57 0.19 36.34
N GLN A 830 12.18 1.33 36.63
CA GLN A 830 11.69 2.35 37.57
C GLN A 830 11.58 3.65 36.76
N ASP A 831 10.53 4.45 37.00
CA ASP A 831 10.01 5.50 36.11
C ASP A 831 9.52 4.94 34.74
N ASN A 832 8.25 4.57 34.51
CA ASN A 832 6.96 5.19 34.93
C ASN A 832 6.84 6.59 34.30
N THR A 833 6.11 6.78 33.19
CA THR A 833 4.63 6.82 33.22
C THR A 833 3.89 6.13 32.06
N ASP A 834 4.44 6.04 30.84
CA ASP A 834 3.65 5.70 29.64
C ASP A 834 3.05 4.27 29.63
N LEU A 835 3.68 3.32 30.31
CA LEU A 835 3.20 1.93 30.42
C LEU A 835 1.89 1.77 31.23
N LYS A 836 1.41 2.81 31.91
CA LYS A 836 0.12 2.78 32.65
C LYS A 836 -1.12 3.03 31.79
N ASN A 837 -0.97 3.46 30.53
CA ASN A 837 -2.08 3.90 29.67
C ASN A 837 -2.38 2.95 28.49
N ALA A 838 -2.21 1.64 28.68
CA ALA A 838 -2.64 0.64 27.70
C ALA A 838 -4.16 0.44 27.73
N ASP A 839 -4.86 0.68 26.62
CA ASP A 839 -6.33 0.56 26.57
C ASP A 839 -6.79 -0.91 26.72
N HIS A 840 -7.42 -1.23 27.86
CA HIS A 840 -7.98 -2.55 28.14
C HIS A 840 -9.35 -2.82 27.47
N PHE A 841 -10.00 -1.80 26.91
CA PHE A 841 -11.35 -1.90 26.35
C PHE A 841 -11.37 -2.22 24.84
N TRP A 842 -12.10 -3.27 24.49
CA TRP A 842 -12.24 -3.78 23.13
C TRP A 842 -13.72 -4.01 22.78
N ILE A 843 -14.03 -3.96 21.50
CA ILE A 843 -15.29 -4.47 20.96
C ILE A 843 -15.24 -5.99 20.95
N VAL A 844 -16.31 -6.61 21.42
CA VAL A 844 -16.55 -8.05 21.34
C VAL A 844 -17.74 -8.31 20.42
N ASN A 845 -17.73 -9.42 19.68
CA ASN A 845 -18.95 -10.01 19.11
C ASN A 845 -18.81 -11.53 19.07
N GLU A 846 -19.91 -12.27 19.31
CA GLU A 846 -19.91 -13.75 19.41
C GLU A 846 -18.76 -14.25 20.32
N ASN A 847 -18.58 -13.57 21.47
CA ASN A 847 -17.52 -13.75 22.47
C ASN A 847 -16.05 -13.58 22.01
N MET A 848 -15.80 -13.05 20.82
CA MET A 848 -14.45 -12.78 20.29
C MET A 848 -14.11 -11.27 20.30
N PHE A 849 -12.90 -10.91 20.73
CA PHE A 849 -12.35 -9.55 20.64
C PHE A 849 -11.98 -9.17 19.19
N ILE A 850 -12.30 -7.94 18.76
CA ILE A 850 -12.14 -7.53 17.35
C ILE A 850 -11.34 -6.22 17.18
N ASN A 851 -11.79 -5.11 17.74
CA ASN A 851 -11.13 -3.79 17.62
C ASN A 851 -11.04 -3.09 18.99
N GLN A 852 -9.97 -2.33 19.24
CA GLN A 852 -9.87 -1.48 20.44
C GLN A 852 -10.92 -0.35 20.40
N LEU A 853 -11.60 -0.15 21.54
CA LEU A 853 -12.71 0.80 21.64
C LEU A 853 -12.28 2.24 21.31
N ARG A 854 -11.08 2.67 21.73
CA ARG A 854 -10.63 4.07 21.59
C ARG A 854 -10.64 4.58 20.15
N TYR A 855 -10.29 3.75 19.17
CA TYR A 855 -10.31 4.18 17.75
C TYR A 855 -11.73 4.46 17.26
N ILE A 856 -12.71 3.68 17.72
CA ILE A 856 -14.12 3.86 17.38
C ILE A 856 -14.68 5.12 18.06
N LEU A 857 -14.37 5.35 19.33
CA LEU A 857 -14.74 6.61 20.01
C LEU A 857 -14.15 7.83 19.27
N LYS A 858 -12.91 7.75 18.79
CA LYS A 858 -12.25 8.81 18.02
C LYS A 858 -12.89 9.04 16.64
N ASP A 859 -13.27 7.99 15.93
CA ASP A 859 -14.03 8.12 14.67
C ASP A 859 -15.39 8.79 14.89
N ILE A 860 -16.14 8.37 15.92
CA ILE A 860 -17.45 8.95 16.28
C ILE A 860 -17.29 10.44 16.67
N ARG A 861 -16.35 10.74 17.58
CA ARG A 861 -16.03 12.11 18.03
C ARG A 861 -15.76 13.04 16.85
N ARG A 862 -14.95 12.59 15.89
CA ARG A 862 -14.63 13.37 14.69
C ARG A 862 -15.80 13.49 13.73
N PHE A 863 -16.57 12.41 13.49
CA PHE A 863 -17.74 12.48 12.63
C PHE A 863 -18.75 13.50 13.15
N VAL A 864 -19.03 13.49 14.46
CA VAL A 864 -19.95 14.43 15.10
C VAL A 864 -19.42 15.87 15.04
N ASN A 865 -18.13 16.10 15.29
CA ASN A 865 -17.51 17.42 15.16
C ASN A 865 -17.60 18.02 13.74
N ILE A 866 -17.55 17.17 12.71
CA ILE A 866 -17.55 17.62 11.29
C ILE A 866 -18.97 17.70 10.71
N SER A 867 -19.87 16.78 11.07
CA SER A 867 -21.24 16.73 10.55
C SER A 867 -22.24 17.56 11.33
N GLY A 868 -22.00 17.76 12.63
CA GLY A 868 -22.98 18.28 13.56
C GLY A 868 -24.21 17.39 13.75
N GLU A 869 -24.22 16.15 13.26
CA GLU A 869 -25.36 15.22 13.40
C GLU A 869 -25.47 14.66 14.82
N VAL A 870 -26.70 14.35 15.24
CA VAL A 870 -26.95 13.59 16.48
C VAL A 870 -26.72 12.10 16.22
N VAL A 871 -25.85 11.46 17.00
CA VAL A 871 -25.60 10.01 16.97
C VAL A 871 -25.91 9.40 18.34
N ILE A 872 -26.57 8.24 18.34
CA ILE A 872 -26.82 7.44 19.52
C ILE A 872 -25.78 6.31 19.57
N ILE A 873 -25.13 6.16 20.72
CA ILE A 873 -24.21 5.06 21.01
C ILE A 873 -24.85 4.24 22.13
N ASP A 874 -24.94 2.93 21.94
CA ASP A 874 -25.56 1.99 22.89
C ASP A 874 -24.52 0.98 23.37
N PHE A 875 -24.13 1.10 24.65
CA PHE A 875 -23.24 0.15 25.31
C PHE A 875 -24.06 -1.05 25.77
N SER A 876 -24.35 -1.93 24.80
CA SER A 876 -25.52 -2.81 24.85
C SER A 876 -25.37 -4.01 25.77
N SER A 877 -24.12 -4.44 26.00
CA SER A 877 -23.75 -5.71 26.65
C SER A 877 -22.26 -5.75 26.98
N PHE A 878 -21.90 -6.49 28.04
CA PHE A 878 -20.54 -6.58 28.58
C PHE A 878 -20.03 -8.04 28.67
N PRO A 879 -20.04 -8.81 27.56
CA PRO A 879 -19.97 -10.28 27.60
C PRO A 879 -18.65 -10.88 28.11
N VAL A 880 -17.54 -10.15 28.08
CA VAL A 880 -16.21 -10.69 28.43
C VAL A 880 -15.46 -9.74 29.36
N GLY A 881 -15.07 -10.22 30.54
CA GLY A 881 -14.16 -9.49 31.43
C GLY A 881 -14.79 -8.44 32.34
N PHE A 882 -16.12 -8.39 32.49
CA PHE A 882 -16.80 -7.51 33.47
C PHE A 882 -17.42 -8.26 34.67
N TYR A 883 -17.71 -9.56 34.53
CA TYR A 883 -18.24 -10.39 35.63
C TYR A 883 -17.34 -10.34 36.87
N LYS A 884 -17.94 -10.07 38.04
CA LYS A 884 -17.27 -9.81 39.34
C LYS A 884 -16.31 -8.62 39.38
N HIS A 885 -16.33 -7.73 38.39
CA HIS A 885 -15.41 -6.62 38.26
C HIS A 885 -16.11 -5.27 37.96
N PRO A 886 -16.94 -4.75 38.91
CA PRO A 886 -17.68 -3.51 38.74
C PRO A 886 -16.77 -2.29 38.50
N GLU A 887 -15.53 -2.31 38.98
CA GLU A 887 -14.55 -1.23 38.78
C GLU A 887 -14.28 -0.92 37.30
N ARG A 888 -14.48 -1.92 36.41
CA ARG A 888 -14.29 -1.78 34.97
C ARG A 888 -15.40 -0.98 34.30
N HIS A 889 -16.58 -0.89 34.91
CA HIS A 889 -17.63 0.03 34.45
C HIS A 889 -17.27 1.48 34.79
N SER A 890 -16.69 1.73 35.98
CA SER A 890 -16.15 3.05 36.38
C SER A 890 -14.96 3.49 35.51
N GLU A 891 -14.02 2.58 35.21
CA GLU A 891 -12.93 2.81 34.25
C GLU A 891 -13.46 3.19 32.85
N LEU A 892 -14.45 2.43 32.34
CA LEU A 892 -15.07 2.69 31.05
C LEU A 892 -15.80 4.04 31.04
N LEU A 893 -16.55 4.35 32.09
CA LEU A 893 -17.22 5.64 32.24
C LEU A 893 -16.23 6.81 32.25
N ASN A 894 -15.06 6.66 32.88
CA ASN A 894 -13.99 7.65 32.80
C ASN A 894 -13.46 7.80 31.35
N MET A 895 -13.25 6.69 30.63
CA MET A 895 -12.87 6.73 29.20
C MET A 895 -13.92 7.48 28.35
N LEU A 896 -15.22 7.24 28.57
CA LEU A 896 -16.31 7.91 27.87
C LEU A 896 -16.41 9.40 28.21
N LYS A 897 -16.22 9.78 29.49
CA LYS A 897 -16.11 11.19 29.92
C LYS A 897 -14.99 11.91 29.17
N ASN A 898 -13.81 11.30 29.06
CA ASN A 898 -12.62 11.89 28.43
C ASN A 898 -12.68 11.96 26.90
N GLU A 899 -13.16 10.92 26.22
CA GLU A 899 -13.23 10.91 24.74
C GLU A 899 -14.50 11.58 24.20
N LEU A 900 -15.65 11.46 24.87
CA LEU A 900 -16.96 11.88 24.34
C LEU A 900 -17.75 12.88 25.21
N GLY A 901 -17.43 13.04 26.50
CA GLY A 901 -18.25 13.82 27.45
C GLY A 901 -18.46 15.30 27.06
N SER A 902 -17.53 15.89 26.30
CA SER A 902 -17.69 17.23 25.73
C SER A 902 -18.85 17.34 24.72
N LEU A 903 -19.16 16.26 24.00
CA LEU A 903 -20.19 16.18 22.95
C LEU A 903 -21.50 15.51 23.42
N ALA A 904 -21.43 14.73 24.51
CA ALA A 904 -22.57 14.04 25.11
C ALA A 904 -23.63 14.99 25.65
N TYR A 905 -24.90 14.64 25.40
CA TYR A 905 -26.07 15.30 25.98
C TYR A 905 -26.06 15.16 27.50
N GLN A 906 -26.28 16.27 28.20
CA GLN A 906 -26.38 16.29 29.66
C GLN A 906 -27.87 16.21 30.05
N ARG A 907 -28.30 15.07 30.61
CA ARG A 907 -29.63 14.95 31.21
C ARG A 907 -29.68 15.71 32.54
N ASN A 908 -30.85 16.26 32.85
CA ASN A 908 -31.16 16.76 34.18
C ASN A 908 -31.64 15.58 35.03
N THR A 909 -30.90 15.21 36.08
CA THR A 909 -31.27 14.12 37.00
C THR A 909 -32.55 14.43 37.78
N SER A 910 -32.86 15.71 38.01
CA SER A 910 -34.06 16.17 38.72
C SER A 910 -35.33 16.22 37.85
N MET A 911 -35.27 15.87 36.56
CA MET A 911 -36.43 15.86 35.66
C MET A 911 -36.69 14.47 35.09
N VAL A 912 -37.92 13.99 35.22
CA VAL A 912 -38.40 12.67 34.76
C VAL A 912 -38.41 12.51 33.23
N LYS A 913 -37.91 13.50 32.47
CA LYS A 913 -37.94 13.45 31.00
C LYS A 913 -36.86 12.53 30.44
N ALA A 914 -37.25 11.30 30.10
CA ALA A 914 -36.39 10.29 29.50
C ALA A 914 -35.77 10.74 28.16
N CYS A 915 -34.54 10.29 27.88
CA CYS A 915 -33.78 10.75 26.71
C CYS A 915 -34.44 10.43 25.36
N PHE A 916 -35.29 9.41 25.28
CA PHE A 916 -36.06 9.09 24.06
C PHE A 916 -37.15 10.13 23.73
N GLU A 917 -37.52 10.99 24.67
CA GLU A 917 -38.49 12.08 24.44
C GLU A 917 -37.86 13.38 23.95
N LEU A 918 -36.53 13.41 23.84
CA LEU A 918 -35.80 14.54 23.25
C LEU A 918 -36.04 14.56 21.74
N THR A 919 -36.13 15.75 21.18
CA THR A 919 -36.05 15.95 19.72
C THR A 919 -34.61 16.23 19.31
N VAL A 920 -34.26 15.93 18.06
CA VAL A 920 -32.95 16.29 17.48
C VAL A 920 -32.68 17.79 17.62
N GLU A 921 -33.71 18.64 17.44
CA GLU A 921 -33.59 20.08 17.65
C GLU A 921 -33.28 20.48 19.10
N GLN A 922 -33.83 19.77 20.11
CA GLN A 922 -33.52 20.02 21.53
C GLN A 922 -32.08 19.63 21.88
N ILE A 923 -31.59 18.50 21.37
CA ILE A 923 -30.21 18.03 21.59
C ILE A 923 -29.21 19.01 20.96
N LYS A 924 -29.51 19.51 19.75
CA LYS A 924 -28.68 20.53 19.09
C LYS A 924 -28.72 21.89 19.80
N LYS A 925 -29.82 22.26 20.46
CA LYS A 925 -29.93 23.53 21.21
C LYS A 925 -29.05 23.59 22.46
N SER A 926 -28.74 22.45 23.10
CA SER A 926 -27.74 22.40 24.18
C SER A 926 -26.29 22.33 23.68
N GLN A 927 -26.05 22.56 22.37
CA GLN A 927 -24.77 22.39 21.67
C GLN A 927 -24.20 20.95 21.71
N LYS A 928 -24.99 19.97 22.16
CA LYS A 928 -24.60 18.56 22.23
C LYS A 928 -25.02 17.81 20.98
N SER A 929 -24.44 16.63 20.76
CA SER A 929 -24.68 15.83 19.54
C SER A 929 -24.43 14.32 19.71
N LEU A 930 -24.19 13.86 20.94
CA LEU A 930 -24.18 12.44 21.28
C LEU A 930 -25.22 12.12 22.35
N ILE A 931 -25.85 10.96 22.24
CA ILE A 931 -26.53 10.28 23.35
C ILE A 931 -25.77 8.98 23.60
N ILE A 932 -25.49 8.71 24.87
CA ILE A 932 -24.85 7.48 25.35
C ILE A 932 -25.89 6.71 26.14
N LEU A 933 -26.38 5.59 25.60
CA LEU A 933 -27.19 4.63 26.33
C LEU A 933 -26.25 3.67 27.07
N TYR A 934 -26.51 3.45 28.36
CA TYR A 934 -25.66 2.63 29.22
C TYR A 934 -26.51 2.02 30.36
N PRO A 935 -26.41 0.70 30.65
CA PRO A 935 -27.03 0.08 31.83
C PRO A 935 -26.55 0.76 33.12
N LEU A 936 -27.42 1.54 33.76
CA LEU A 936 -27.07 2.32 34.95
C LEU A 936 -27.02 1.44 36.21
N GLU A 937 -27.67 0.29 36.15
CA GLU A 937 -27.66 -0.80 37.12
C GLU A 937 -26.29 -1.47 37.30
N GLU A 938 -25.39 -1.35 36.32
CA GLU A 938 -24.00 -1.87 36.38
C GLU A 938 -23.01 -0.84 37.01
N LEU A 939 -23.50 0.31 37.47
CA LEU A 939 -22.69 1.40 38.02
C LEU A 939 -22.94 1.61 39.53
N SER A 940 -21.96 2.19 40.21
CA SER A 940 -22.15 2.68 41.59
C SER A 940 -23.21 3.80 41.62
N GLN A 941 -23.93 3.98 42.74
CA GLN A 941 -25.07 4.91 42.82
C GLN A 941 -24.72 6.35 42.36
N SER A 942 -23.55 6.87 42.76
CA SER A 942 -23.06 8.20 42.35
C SER A 942 -22.59 8.28 40.89
N GLU A 943 -22.30 7.14 40.25
CA GLU A 943 -21.99 7.06 38.83
C GLU A 943 -23.24 6.83 37.96
N ALA A 944 -24.24 6.11 38.48
CA ALA A 944 -25.58 5.99 37.88
C ALA A 944 -26.28 7.36 37.77
N GLU A 945 -25.96 8.32 38.64
CA GLU A 945 -26.38 9.73 38.53
C GLU A 945 -25.64 10.52 37.43
N SER A 946 -24.67 9.94 36.71
CA SER A 946 -23.89 10.68 35.72
C SER A 946 -24.76 11.28 34.62
N SER A 947 -24.69 12.62 34.48
CA SER A 947 -25.53 13.39 33.58
C SER A 947 -25.25 13.14 32.10
N ILE A 948 -24.11 12.57 31.72
CA ILE A 948 -23.80 12.24 30.31
C ILE A 948 -24.37 10.89 29.85
N LEU A 949 -24.90 10.07 30.77
CA LEU A 949 -25.49 8.76 30.48
C LEU A 949 -27.01 8.86 30.46
N CYS A 950 -27.62 8.09 29.56
CA CYS A 950 -29.05 7.84 29.50
C CYS A 950 -29.33 6.36 29.80
N PRO A 951 -30.45 6.02 30.47
CA PRO A 951 -30.89 4.64 30.62
C PRO A 951 -31.01 3.92 29.26
N PRO A 952 -30.80 2.59 29.21
CA PRO A 952 -30.94 1.82 27.99
C PRO A 952 -32.38 1.87 27.45
N TRP A 953 -32.52 1.72 26.13
CA TRP A 953 -33.83 1.60 25.49
C TRP A 953 -34.25 0.13 25.43
N LYS A 954 -35.55 -0.13 25.31
CA LYS A 954 -36.11 -1.48 25.36
C LYS A 954 -35.70 -2.28 24.13
N ARG A 955 -34.83 -3.28 24.32
CA ARG A 955 -34.24 -4.08 23.24
C ARG A 955 -35.06 -5.34 22.97
N PHE A 956 -35.36 -5.57 21.70
CA PHE A 956 -36.00 -6.79 21.20
C PHE A 956 -35.11 -7.39 20.12
N SER A 957 -34.73 -8.66 20.27
CA SER A 957 -33.78 -9.35 19.38
C SER A 957 -34.43 -10.51 18.62
N THR A 958 -33.83 -10.89 17.49
CA THR A 958 -34.25 -12.04 16.68
C THR A 958 -33.19 -13.14 16.57
N ASP A 959 -32.08 -13.01 17.30
CA ASP A 959 -30.93 -13.92 17.37
C ASP A 959 -31.28 -15.41 17.23
N VAL A 960 -32.15 -15.93 18.10
CA VAL A 960 -32.55 -17.34 18.16
C VAL A 960 -33.84 -17.65 17.39
N MET A 961 -34.36 -16.73 16.57
CA MET A 961 -35.66 -16.88 15.90
C MET A 961 -35.58 -17.50 14.48
N ASN A 962 -36.61 -18.26 14.11
CA ASN A 962 -36.84 -18.71 12.73
C ASN A 962 -37.63 -17.65 11.94
N ASN A 963 -37.72 -17.79 10.60
CA ASN A 963 -38.30 -16.75 9.75
C ASN A 963 -39.79 -16.44 10.00
N SER A 964 -40.60 -17.42 10.49
CA SER A 964 -41.98 -17.16 10.89
C SER A 964 -42.02 -16.50 12.26
N GLN A 965 -41.26 -17.02 13.23
CA GLN A 965 -41.12 -16.41 14.55
C GLN A 965 -40.72 -14.94 14.45
N THR A 966 -39.75 -14.59 13.61
CA THR A 966 -39.38 -13.19 13.31
C THR A 966 -40.56 -12.38 12.73
N LEU A 967 -41.31 -12.93 11.78
CA LEU A 967 -42.46 -12.25 11.18
C LEU A 967 -43.58 -12.02 12.20
N ASP A 968 -43.88 -13.01 13.04
CA ASP A 968 -44.93 -12.96 14.06
C ASP A 968 -44.54 -12.05 15.23
N TYR A 969 -43.26 -12.01 15.58
CA TYR A 969 -42.70 -11.04 16.52
C TYR A 969 -42.72 -9.61 15.97
N MET A 970 -42.41 -9.41 14.68
CA MET A 970 -42.60 -8.11 14.03
C MET A 970 -44.08 -7.70 13.94
N ARG A 971 -45.00 -8.64 13.68
CA ARG A 971 -46.45 -8.40 13.77
C ARG A 971 -46.86 -7.95 15.16
N LEU A 972 -46.29 -8.50 16.23
CA LEU A 972 -46.54 -8.05 17.60
C LEU A 972 -46.02 -6.63 17.82
N LEU A 973 -44.73 -6.39 17.61
CA LEU A 973 -44.07 -5.11 17.92
C LEU A 973 -44.58 -3.93 17.07
N PHE A 974 -44.63 -4.10 15.74
CA PHE A 974 -44.83 -2.99 14.79
C PHE A 974 -46.31 -2.70 14.47
N SER A 975 -47.28 -3.48 14.97
CA SER A 975 -48.71 -3.32 14.61
C SER A 975 -49.49 -2.24 15.36
N LYS A 976 -48.89 -1.56 16.36
CA LYS A 976 -49.56 -0.55 17.22
C LYS A 976 -50.85 -1.06 17.91
N LYS A 977 -51.01 -2.37 18.08
CA LYS A 977 -52.08 -2.96 18.91
C LYS A 977 -51.83 -2.66 20.39
N ARG A 978 -52.90 -2.58 21.20
CA ARG A 978 -52.80 -2.48 22.67
C ARG A 978 -52.03 -3.65 23.31
N SER A 979 -51.96 -4.80 22.63
CA SER A 979 -51.20 -5.98 23.04
C SER A 979 -49.71 -5.92 22.69
N SER A 980 -49.22 -4.88 22.00
CA SER A 980 -47.79 -4.72 21.73
C SER A 980 -47.06 -4.38 23.04
N PRO A 981 -45.88 -4.98 23.33
CA PRO A 981 -45.04 -4.60 24.46
C PRO A 981 -44.32 -3.26 24.23
N VAL A 982 -44.60 -2.56 23.13
CA VAL A 982 -44.12 -1.22 22.77
C VAL A 982 -45.31 -0.28 22.69
N GLN A 983 -45.32 0.79 23.48
CA GLN A 983 -46.39 1.81 23.46
C GLN A 983 -45.85 3.24 23.28
N ASP A 984 -45.14 3.80 24.27
CA ASP A 984 -44.70 5.21 24.26
C ASP A 984 -43.26 5.43 24.79
N GLU A 985 -42.41 4.43 24.61
CA GLU A 985 -41.03 4.36 25.11
C GLU A 985 -39.98 4.30 23.98
N GLY A 986 -38.71 4.57 24.29
CA GLY A 986 -37.59 4.31 23.39
C GLY A 986 -37.33 2.81 23.25
N TRP A 987 -37.23 2.30 22.02
CA TRP A 987 -37.07 0.87 21.77
C TRP A 987 -36.21 0.55 20.54
N ILE A 988 -35.68 -0.68 20.51
CA ILE A 988 -34.68 -1.17 19.57
C ILE A 988 -35.09 -2.55 19.05
N PHE A 989 -35.00 -2.75 17.73
CA PHE A 989 -35.19 -4.04 17.08
C PHE A 989 -33.88 -4.53 16.44
N ASN A 990 -33.23 -5.51 17.06
CA ASN A 990 -32.02 -6.16 16.56
C ASN A 990 -32.40 -7.33 15.65
N ALA A 991 -32.41 -7.06 14.34
CA ALA A 991 -32.82 -8.00 13.30
C ALA A 991 -31.64 -8.89 12.84
N ILE A 992 -31.16 -9.72 13.76
CA ILE A 992 -29.93 -10.52 13.65
C ILE A 992 -30.21 -12.02 13.79
N LYS A 993 -29.17 -12.85 13.60
CA LYS A 993 -29.17 -14.28 13.94
C LYS A 993 -27.81 -14.69 14.54
N SER A 994 -27.81 -15.23 15.76
CA SER A 994 -26.59 -15.63 16.46
C SER A 994 -25.93 -16.87 15.84
N LEU A 995 -24.66 -17.08 16.15
CA LEU A 995 -23.90 -18.26 15.74
C LEU A 995 -24.50 -19.56 16.32
N GLU A 996 -24.97 -19.51 17.57
CA GLU A 996 -25.53 -20.63 18.33
C GLU A 996 -26.58 -21.43 17.54
N LYS A 997 -27.57 -20.74 16.96
CA LYS A 997 -28.64 -21.40 16.20
C LYS A 997 -28.15 -22.08 14.91
N SER A 998 -26.95 -21.74 14.43
CA SER A 998 -26.34 -22.38 13.27
C SER A 998 -25.67 -23.71 13.58
N LEU A 999 -25.32 -23.98 14.84
CA LEU A 999 -24.77 -25.27 15.28
C LEU A 999 -25.84 -26.38 15.24
N ASN A 1000 -27.11 -26.01 15.45
CA ASN A 1000 -28.27 -26.90 15.39
C ASN A 1000 -28.75 -27.19 13.95
N SER A 1001 -27.88 -26.97 12.95
CA SER A 1001 -28.09 -27.34 11.55
C SER A 1001 -26.78 -27.88 10.98
N GLU A 1002 -26.85 -28.86 10.08
CA GLU A 1002 -25.71 -29.62 9.53
C GLU A 1002 -24.61 -28.79 8.83
N LYS A 1003 -24.81 -27.47 8.69
CA LYS A 1003 -23.81 -26.52 8.19
C LYS A 1003 -23.74 -25.28 9.10
N LEU A 1004 -22.54 -25.00 9.63
CA LEU A 1004 -22.22 -23.72 10.28
C LEU A 1004 -22.22 -22.58 9.25
N LEU A 1005 -22.82 -21.44 9.61
CA LEU A 1005 -23.07 -20.31 8.70
C LEU A 1005 -22.26 -19.08 9.11
N THR A 1006 -21.54 -18.53 8.13
CA THR A 1006 -20.83 -17.26 8.27
C THR A 1006 -21.80 -16.12 8.61
N SER A 1007 -21.33 -15.06 9.28
CA SER A 1007 -22.17 -13.90 9.64
C SER A 1007 -22.80 -13.25 8.41
N LYS A 1008 -22.08 -13.25 7.28
CA LYS A 1008 -22.58 -12.84 5.96
C LYS A 1008 -23.78 -13.71 5.51
N GLU A 1009 -23.71 -15.03 5.65
CA GLU A 1009 -24.83 -15.93 5.35
C GLU A 1009 -25.99 -15.76 6.35
N ARG A 1010 -25.71 -15.58 7.66
CA ARG A 1010 -26.73 -15.33 8.69
C ARG A 1010 -27.52 -14.06 8.36
N ALA A 1011 -26.84 -12.94 8.11
CA ALA A 1011 -27.43 -11.68 7.69
C ALA A 1011 -28.20 -11.81 6.35
N SER A 1012 -27.59 -12.44 5.33
CA SER A 1012 -28.23 -12.60 4.00
C SER A 1012 -29.53 -13.41 4.02
N ARG A 1013 -29.80 -14.20 5.08
CA ARG A 1013 -31.06 -14.96 5.27
C ARG A 1013 -32.18 -14.15 5.92
N ILE A 1014 -31.86 -13.10 6.70
CA ILE A 1014 -32.85 -12.28 7.45
C ILE A 1014 -33.01 -10.87 6.86
N ASN A 1015 -31.90 -10.22 6.47
CA ASN A 1015 -31.87 -8.82 6.02
C ASN A 1015 -32.88 -8.50 4.91
N PRO A 1016 -32.99 -9.27 3.80
CA PRO A 1016 -33.93 -8.94 2.73
C PRO A 1016 -35.39 -9.04 3.17
N LYS A 1017 -35.70 -9.92 4.14
CA LYS A 1017 -37.07 -10.14 4.62
C LYS A 1017 -37.51 -8.99 5.52
N VAL A 1018 -36.71 -8.66 6.52
CA VAL A 1018 -36.96 -7.54 7.44
C VAL A 1018 -37.00 -6.22 6.69
N ALA A 1019 -36.07 -5.99 5.76
CA ALA A 1019 -36.10 -4.81 4.88
C ALA A 1019 -37.38 -4.77 4.03
N ASN A 1020 -37.84 -5.89 3.46
CA ASN A 1020 -39.08 -5.88 2.67
C ASN A 1020 -40.33 -5.60 3.53
N TRP A 1021 -40.40 -6.16 4.74
CA TRP A 1021 -41.50 -5.90 5.68
C TRP A 1021 -41.53 -4.44 6.18
N LEU A 1022 -40.36 -3.82 6.36
CA LEU A 1022 -40.23 -2.40 6.76
C LEU A 1022 -40.62 -1.38 5.68
N LYS A 1023 -40.72 -1.79 4.39
CA LYS A 1023 -41.30 -0.94 3.33
C LYS A 1023 -42.80 -0.69 3.52
N GLY A 1024 -43.49 -1.58 4.24
CA GLY A 1024 -44.92 -1.47 4.51
C GLY A 1024 -45.25 -0.48 5.64
N PRO A 1025 -46.47 -0.54 6.22
CA PRO A 1025 -46.88 0.37 7.29
C PRO A 1025 -45.98 0.30 8.54
N TRP A 1026 -45.19 -0.77 8.71
CA TRP A 1026 -44.25 -0.93 9.81
C TRP A 1026 -43.08 0.07 9.79
N GLY A 1027 -42.68 0.61 8.63
CA GLY A 1027 -41.74 1.74 8.60
C GLY A 1027 -42.29 2.98 9.33
N SER A 1028 -43.60 3.18 9.30
CA SER A 1028 -44.31 4.25 10.02
C SER A 1028 -44.54 3.96 11.51
N THR A 1029 -44.08 2.82 12.02
CA THR A 1029 -44.15 2.44 13.44
C THR A 1029 -42.80 2.10 14.07
N ALA A 1030 -41.79 1.77 13.27
CA ALA A 1030 -40.40 1.48 13.68
C ALA A 1030 -39.76 2.61 14.50
N ASN A 1031 -38.95 2.25 15.52
CA ASN A 1031 -37.99 3.15 16.16
C ASN A 1031 -36.57 2.80 15.67
N VAL A 1032 -35.66 2.32 16.53
CA VAL A 1032 -34.35 1.85 16.07
C VAL A 1032 -34.51 0.48 15.44
N VAL A 1033 -33.95 0.29 14.25
CA VAL A 1033 -33.70 -1.05 13.69
C VAL A 1033 -32.20 -1.18 13.47
N ALA A 1034 -31.59 -2.17 14.11
CA ALA A 1034 -30.17 -2.48 13.98
C ALA A 1034 -29.98 -3.85 13.33
N MET A 1035 -29.01 -3.95 12.43
CA MET A 1035 -28.78 -5.15 11.60
C MET A 1035 -27.29 -5.43 11.43
N ASP A 1036 -26.93 -6.71 11.29
CA ASP A 1036 -25.64 -7.12 10.72
C ASP A 1036 -25.60 -6.74 9.24
N TYR A 1037 -24.44 -6.30 8.74
CA TYR A 1037 -24.19 -5.93 7.33
C TYR A 1037 -25.27 -5.02 6.75
N PHE A 1038 -25.42 -3.80 7.31
CA PHE A 1038 -26.38 -2.80 6.81
C PHE A 1038 -26.23 -2.49 5.30
N SER A 1039 -25.02 -2.69 4.75
CA SER A 1039 -24.69 -2.61 3.32
C SER A 1039 -25.56 -3.52 2.43
N ASN A 1040 -26.14 -4.57 3.00
CA ASN A 1040 -26.96 -5.56 2.31
C ASN A 1040 -28.47 -5.23 2.47
N THR A 1041 -28.79 -3.95 2.69
CA THR A 1041 -30.14 -3.43 2.98
C THR A 1041 -30.32 -2.06 2.32
N ASN A 1042 -31.56 -1.57 2.24
CA ASN A 1042 -31.86 -0.17 1.93
C ASN A 1042 -32.35 0.61 3.17
N LEU A 1043 -31.87 0.22 4.37
CA LEU A 1043 -32.41 0.64 5.66
C LEU A 1043 -32.38 2.17 5.87
N ILE A 1044 -31.32 2.84 5.39
CA ILE A 1044 -31.11 4.28 5.55
C ILE A 1044 -32.16 5.07 4.75
N ASP A 1045 -32.37 4.73 3.48
CA ASP A 1045 -33.42 5.32 2.64
C ASP A 1045 -34.84 5.03 3.18
N MET A 1046 -35.10 3.80 3.65
CA MET A 1046 -36.38 3.44 4.28
C MET A 1046 -36.65 4.28 5.52
N ALA A 1047 -35.65 4.50 6.37
CA ALA A 1047 -35.76 5.33 7.57
C ALA A 1047 -35.99 6.81 7.21
N ILE A 1048 -35.24 7.37 6.25
CA ILE A 1048 -35.43 8.75 5.77
C ILE A 1048 -36.85 8.93 5.21
N TYR A 1049 -37.30 8.05 4.31
CA TYR A 1049 -38.64 8.10 3.72
C TYR A 1049 -39.76 7.98 4.76
N SER A 1050 -39.65 7.00 5.66
CA SER A 1050 -40.65 6.79 6.72
C SER A 1050 -40.71 7.98 7.69
N ASN A 1051 -39.57 8.61 7.99
CA ASN A 1051 -39.54 9.80 8.84
C ASN A 1051 -40.14 11.05 8.17
N LEU A 1052 -39.99 11.20 6.84
CA LEU A 1052 -40.68 12.24 6.09
C LEU A 1052 -42.21 12.05 6.17
N GLN A 1053 -42.68 10.80 6.00
CA GLN A 1053 -44.11 10.47 6.13
C GLN A 1053 -44.62 10.70 7.56
N LYS A 1054 -43.94 10.18 8.59
CA LYS A 1054 -44.27 10.42 10.00
C LYS A 1054 -44.35 11.91 10.33
N ALA A 1055 -43.40 12.71 9.85
CA ALA A 1055 -43.38 14.14 10.09
C ALA A 1055 -44.52 14.88 9.37
N PHE A 1056 -44.82 14.51 8.12
CA PHE A 1056 -45.98 15.02 7.37
C PHE A 1056 -47.30 14.73 8.09
N MET A 1057 -47.53 13.46 8.48
CA MET A 1057 -48.74 13.03 9.20
C MET A 1057 -48.89 13.74 10.56
N ARG A 1058 -47.78 14.01 11.27
CA ARG A 1058 -47.80 14.74 12.55
C ARG A 1058 -48.09 16.23 12.37
N THR A 1059 -47.60 16.86 11.31
CA THR A 1059 -47.91 18.27 10.99
C THR A 1059 -49.35 18.44 10.51
N ASN A 1060 -49.86 17.52 9.70
CA ASN A 1060 -51.18 17.60 9.07
C ASN A 1060 -52.28 16.85 9.84
N ARG A 1061 -52.03 16.51 11.11
CA ARG A 1061 -52.96 15.71 11.94
C ARG A 1061 -54.34 16.35 12.11
N ASN A 1062 -54.41 17.68 12.05
CA ASN A 1062 -55.67 18.43 12.12
C ASN A 1062 -56.40 18.55 10.76
N LEU A 1063 -55.71 18.29 9.64
CA LEU A 1063 -56.30 18.28 8.29
C LEU A 1063 -56.82 16.89 7.94
N LEU A 1064 -56.05 15.84 8.25
CA LEU A 1064 -56.38 14.44 7.94
C LEU A 1064 -57.58 13.90 8.75
N ASN A 1065 -57.95 14.54 9.85
CA ASN A 1065 -59.14 14.19 10.63
C ASN A 1065 -60.46 14.65 9.99
N PHE A 1066 -60.45 15.47 8.94
CA PHE A 1066 -61.69 15.97 8.31
C PHE A 1066 -62.38 14.97 7.37
N GLU A 1067 -61.74 13.87 6.97
CA GLU A 1067 -62.34 12.86 6.09
C GLU A 1067 -63.01 11.68 6.83
N ILE A 1068 -63.08 11.71 8.17
CA ILE A 1068 -63.82 10.70 8.98
C ILE A 1068 -64.80 11.37 9.98
N ILE A 1069 -65.22 12.61 9.71
CA ILE A 1069 -66.35 13.26 10.38
C ILE A 1069 -67.21 14.02 9.35
N ASN A 1070 -67.82 13.29 8.41
CA ASN A 1070 -68.99 13.76 7.67
C ASN A 1070 -69.73 12.59 6.99
N LYS A 1071 -70.81 12.13 7.66
CA LYS A 1071 -71.77 11.07 7.26
C LYS A 1071 -71.19 9.65 7.19
#